data_AF-A0A497QAB6-F1
#
_entry.id   AF-A0A497QAB6-F1
#
_cell.length_a   1.000
_cell.length_b   1.000
_cell.length_c   1.000
_cell.angle_alpha   90.00
_cell.angle_beta   90.00
_cell.angle_gamma   90.00
#
_symmetry.space_group_name_H-M   'P 1'
#
loop_
_entity.id
_entity.type
_entity.pdbx_description
1 polymer ?
#
loop_
_entity_poly.entity_id
_entity_poly.type
_entity_poly.pdbx_seq_one_letter_code
_entity_poly.pdbx_strand_id
1 'polypeptide(L)'
;MIALSSSPASRFSSVDPTPTVRLSSSYEAQRPLSRVAIVASDPDSFVDDFAYIATVPTGVFCDNGTQYVSPVVFSSGSDSEMWFVEDWAQYLETDGGISQGMVVGDIPQPLLVDLQDTLGTRLYPRITGSTAAEIAAKLAVSEWASSGTAVVALASDTFTQPSTESGSATHTLSGRESSTESFSGSASFGAPTSNNFTPPSWAVWMHGQFNWSGSEIMTHELINPSGEVVDYSVYTQMYFSRNPAYVSSPVPMQFWLPVTEYGVWTMNVTTDQTHTTALDCKVTYHPGYRHTIDVPADSKSLDIELRWDNVATDLNLALIDPNGRMVMWAPAGSILSNPGLESISLPYPMPGEWTAIAGWMDATTETNNIELSWDISRFPENLGSYLESAANGAVLASLLNAPLLYASASDVPAVTEWALERLGVSNVVLVDPADIHQTSLLTELSGLASLLTIDTYSSLSGNITEISKSPDVVVSVPVGTGDEFMAPAAYSAAVHGSPIFSLCGDDNVMTTRAQETWAPYLIGPEINNIYIVNKYENRAENGWYDERIPNKFSMMESVDSFEGFLSSRGAYNATAPQPVVVVAPVTLIPTSFDRSLQSHFQSGRIPAETADLASVLINRGLLHRYIYLTAQSADTALVSLYAYTDGATFIDNNYNYYTLTQIENSTDALESAGFDIEYHVGLDAVVSSIQSQVALWTLSTHGTLTLLPRDPPDRPNGPGFFSMRTVDAKWGFEISESERESSGDSDKLVNPVAYQSELQYHTTVSTDEFEANLGDIGSPIVIVTACLLGGSELPLMMMRHGAVAVTASPRTVYFQPAGMLSVLLAQHLCDGLTTGEALSQGLSLISSDYSNPLDDRNPRDYANQQILFGDPSVKLYDPSVDVHVPAVNPLHTSFGAHTPGLGVNPVAALGISDYLPQSLQAIGAQFDYYQDTNFSEFVSLLSLRTVTIVEPGAVSVYVSNLTAHSDEVRTFVESGGVLAVIGVDDDMAWLPWPVDYASSGGGSSVTITDSQHPLLTNPNTLNSTMDYDCHFAQVWSNLTILATDGSHPVFAAGSAGCGKVAVTTINPTGGVRDPFIENLISWSEVPSIRLRSISLSQQIIWAGDQLVITLELTDMVGNPIEAASVSVLLNSSAVATTDLGDGFYAITLDGQWTGVNVGDFDLLVHASLAGYDTLTLHLENVFTVRPFPWVMLGVLGGGVAVAFGGYLYLKRRSGSRILRNDSSKMTKRERERQEKKDTKVDPKEYFGV
;
A
#
# COMPACT_ATOMS: atom_id res chain seq x y z
N MET A 1 -7.86 -56.85 -6.59
CA MET A 1 -8.90 -57.75 -7.13
C MET A 1 -10.19 -57.46 -6.35
N ILE A 2 -11.23 -56.91 -7.01
CA ILE A 2 -12.66 -56.76 -6.59
C ILE A 2 -13.01 -55.81 -5.43
N ALA A 3 -13.35 -54.55 -5.76
CA ALA A 3 -14.68 -53.90 -5.73
C ALA A 3 -15.65 -53.95 -4.50
N LEU A 4 -16.11 -52.74 -4.14
CA LEU A 4 -17.50 -52.25 -3.88
C LEU A 4 -18.08 -52.09 -2.45
N SER A 5 -18.27 -50.80 -2.11
CA SER A 5 -19.44 -50.05 -1.58
C SER A 5 -20.27 -50.51 -0.35
N SER A 6 -20.52 -49.58 0.58
CA SER A 6 -21.87 -49.04 0.87
C SER A 6 -21.87 -48.01 2.01
N SER A 7 -22.54 -46.88 1.76
CA SER A 7 -23.07 -45.92 2.74
C SER A 7 -24.13 -46.57 3.65
N PRO A 8 -24.44 -45.97 4.81
CA PRO A 8 -25.79 -45.40 4.89
C PRO A 8 -25.88 -44.03 5.61
N ALA A 9 -26.74 -43.19 5.07
CA ALA A 9 -27.21 -41.94 5.66
C ALA A 9 -28.51 -42.11 6.49
N SER A 10 -28.79 -41.06 7.28
CA SER A 10 -30.06 -40.59 7.84
C SER A 10 -30.44 -41.01 9.28
N ARG A 11 -30.55 -40.01 10.16
CA ARG A 11 -31.82 -39.36 10.57
C ARG A 11 -31.56 -38.38 11.72
N PHE A 12 -31.74 -37.08 11.49
CA PHE A 12 -32.21 -36.17 12.53
C PHE A 12 -33.25 -35.20 11.95
N SER A 13 -34.21 -34.89 12.81
CA SER A 13 -35.53 -34.35 12.56
C SER A 13 -35.54 -32.87 12.18
N SER A 14 -36.42 -32.53 11.24
CA SER A 14 -36.83 -31.19 10.86
C SER A 14 -37.39 -30.38 12.03
N VAL A 15 -36.70 -29.29 12.35
CA VAL A 15 -37.30 -28.09 12.97
C VAL A 15 -37.45 -27.10 11.81
N ASP A 16 -38.66 -26.58 11.59
CA ASP A 16 -38.93 -25.56 10.57
C ASP A 16 -38.10 -24.30 10.85
N PRO A 17 -37.31 -23.79 9.87
CA PRO A 17 -36.70 -22.48 9.99
C PRO A 17 -37.70 -21.37 9.64
N THR A 18 -37.50 -20.26 10.33
CA THR A 18 -37.92 -18.89 10.05
C THR A 18 -37.87 -18.50 8.55
N PRO A 19 -38.63 -17.48 8.12
CA PRO A 19 -38.80 -17.15 6.70
C PRO A 19 -37.43 -16.89 6.06
N THR A 20 -37.06 -17.76 5.14
CA THR A 20 -35.80 -17.72 4.39
C THR A 20 -35.92 -16.67 3.30
N VAL A 21 -35.31 -15.50 3.51
CA VAL A 21 -34.94 -14.61 2.40
C VAL A 21 -33.88 -15.36 1.60
N ARG A 22 -34.20 -15.76 0.37
CA ARG A 22 -33.21 -16.38 -0.52
C ARG A 22 -32.29 -15.29 -1.05
N LEU A 23 -31.05 -15.26 -0.60
CA LEU A 23 -29.99 -14.43 -1.15
C LEU A 23 -29.47 -15.16 -2.41
N SER A 24 -29.49 -14.52 -3.58
CA SER A 24 -28.95 -15.12 -4.81
C SER A 24 -28.26 -14.08 -5.69
N SER A 25 -26.94 -14.17 -5.84
CA SER A 25 -26.16 -13.45 -6.86
C SER A 25 -24.81 -14.14 -7.08
N SER A 26 -24.72 -15.00 -8.11
CA SER A 26 -23.43 -15.32 -8.74
C SER A 26 -23.24 -14.36 -9.92
N TYR A 27 -22.03 -13.84 -10.13
CA TYR A 27 -21.75 -12.97 -11.28
C TYR A 27 -21.08 -13.75 -12.43
N GLU A 28 -21.48 -13.44 -13.66
CA GLU A 28 -21.03 -14.07 -14.91
C GLU A 28 -19.99 -13.19 -15.64
N ALA A 29 -19.86 -11.91 -15.25
CA ALA A 29 -18.93 -10.94 -15.84
C ALA A 29 -18.54 -9.86 -14.82
N GLN A 30 -17.39 -9.22 -15.05
CA GLN A 30 -16.91 -8.05 -14.30
C GLN A 30 -16.81 -6.83 -15.24
N ARG A 31 -17.20 -5.64 -14.77
CA ARG A 31 -17.23 -4.39 -15.55
C ARG A 31 -16.61 -3.22 -14.77
N PRO A 32 -15.74 -2.43 -15.39
CA PRO A 32 -15.22 -1.22 -14.75
C PRO A 32 -16.30 -0.13 -14.70
N LEU A 33 -16.33 0.65 -13.62
CA LEU A 33 -17.05 1.91 -13.54
C LEU A 33 -16.10 3.06 -13.87
N SER A 34 -16.56 4.12 -14.55
CA SER A 34 -15.75 5.32 -14.78
C SER A 34 -15.67 6.19 -13.50
N ARG A 35 -15.10 5.63 -12.44
CA ARG A 35 -15.17 6.11 -11.06
C ARG A 35 -13.87 5.89 -10.31
N VAL A 36 -13.59 6.73 -9.30
CA VAL A 36 -12.56 6.49 -8.28
C VAL A 36 -13.04 6.95 -6.89
N ALA A 37 -12.67 6.20 -5.84
CA ALA A 37 -12.85 6.58 -4.44
C ALA A 37 -11.48 6.80 -3.78
N ILE A 38 -11.26 8.00 -3.25
CA ILE A 38 -10.05 8.35 -2.50
C ILE A 38 -10.42 8.49 -1.02
N VAL A 39 -9.80 7.69 -0.16
CA VAL A 39 -10.02 7.67 1.28
C VAL A 39 -8.81 8.30 1.96
N ALA A 40 -9.01 9.19 2.92
CA ALA A 40 -7.91 9.74 3.73
C ALA A 40 -7.24 8.61 4.53
N SER A 41 -5.91 8.63 4.61
CA SER A 41 -5.14 7.73 5.47
C SER A 41 -4.71 8.48 6.73
N ASP A 42 -5.06 7.94 7.90
CA ASP A 42 -4.66 8.45 9.21
C ASP A 42 -4.23 7.28 10.11
N PRO A 43 -2.94 6.91 10.11
CA PRO A 43 -2.45 5.70 10.79
C PRO A 43 -2.57 5.73 12.32
N ASP A 44 -3.01 6.85 12.90
CA ASP A 44 -3.26 7.05 14.33
C ASP A 44 -4.77 6.97 14.70
N SER A 45 -5.64 6.69 13.73
CA SER A 45 -7.10 6.67 13.86
C SER A 45 -7.67 5.34 13.41
N PHE A 46 -8.79 4.91 14.01
CA PHE A 46 -9.55 3.76 13.46
C PHE A 46 -10.72 4.23 12.59
N VAL A 47 -11.01 5.54 12.59
CA VAL A 47 -12.18 6.09 11.87
C VAL A 47 -11.99 5.94 10.36
N ASP A 48 -10.78 6.15 9.86
CA ASP A 48 -10.42 5.99 8.45
C ASP A 48 -10.38 4.52 8.02
N ASP A 49 -9.90 3.60 8.87
CA ASP A 49 -10.02 2.15 8.63
C ASP A 49 -11.48 1.72 8.39
N PHE A 50 -12.39 2.09 9.31
CA PHE A 50 -13.81 1.78 9.15
C PHE A 50 -14.46 2.60 8.02
N ALA A 51 -14.00 3.82 7.74
CA ALA A 51 -14.48 4.60 6.60
C ALA A 51 -14.09 3.95 5.26
N TYR A 52 -12.88 3.42 5.14
CA TYR A 52 -12.44 2.66 3.98
C TYR A 52 -13.32 1.42 3.79
N ILE A 53 -13.54 0.65 4.85
CA ILE A 53 -14.42 -0.54 4.81
C ILE A 53 -15.84 -0.17 4.36
N ALA A 54 -16.41 0.94 4.87
CA ALA A 54 -17.72 1.45 4.45
C ALA A 54 -17.77 1.91 2.98
N THR A 55 -16.61 2.28 2.41
CA THR A 55 -16.48 2.72 1.02
C THR A 55 -16.43 1.54 0.04
N VAL A 56 -15.98 0.37 0.48
CA VAL A 56 -15.88 -0.85 -0.36
C VAL A 56 -17.14 -1.16 -1.18
N PRO A 57 -18.37 -1.24 -0.61
CA PRO A 57 -19.57 -1.57 -1.39
C PRO A 57 -19.98 -0.49 -2.41
N THR A 58 -19.35 0.69 -2.39
CA THR A 58 -19.52 1.75 -3.40
C THR A 58 -18.57 1.52 -4.59
N GLY A 59 -17.42 0.91 -4.35
CA GLY A 59 -16.39 0.62 -5.34
C GLY A 59 -16.54 -0.76 -5.99
N VAL A 60 -17.10 -1.74 -5.28
CA VAL A 60 -17.38 -3.09 -5.77
C VAL A 60 -18.77 -3.57 -5.35
N PHE A 61 -19.60 -3.99 -6.30
CA PHE A 61 -20.92 -4.54 -6.01
C PHE A 61 -21.47 -5.41 -7.14
N CYS A 62 -22.42 -6.29 -6.81
CA CYS A 62 -23.04 -7.21 -7.76
C CYS A 62 -24.49 -6.79 -8.11
N ASP A 63 -24.75 -6.45 -9.37
CA ASP A 63 -26.11 -6.20 -9.87
C ASP A 63 -26.42 -7.06 -11.10
N ASN A 64 -27.59 -7.71 -11.08
CA ASN A 64 -28.11 -8.55 -12.17
C ASN A 64 -27.07 -9.56 -12.75
N GLY A 65 -26.26 -10.17 -11.87
CA GLY A 65 -25.24 -11.15 -12.27
C GLY A 65 -23.98 -10.53 -12.92
N THR A 66 -23.76 -9.22 -12.76
CA THR A 66 -22.51 -8.55 -13.14
C THR A 66 -21.88 -7.92 -11.90
N GLN A 67 -20.57 -8.10 -11.72
CA GLN A 67 -19.81 -7.38 -10.70
C GLN A 67 -19.27 -6.08 -11.31
N TYR A 68 -19.58 -4.96 -10.69
CA TYR A 68 -19.02 -3.66 -11.05
C TYR A 68 -17.85 -3.36 -10.14
N VAL A 69 -16.76 -2.84 -10.70
CA VAL A 69 -15.53 -2.54 -9.96
C VAL A 69 -14.98 -1.16 -10.31
N SER A 70 -14.45 -0.48 -9.31
CA SER A 70 -13.66 0.75 -9.40
C SER A 70 -12.72 0.85 -8.21
N PRO A 71 -11.64 1.63 -8.31
CA PRO A 71 -10.68 1.71 -7.24
C PRO A 71 -11.24 2.34 -5.96
N VAL A 72 -10.85 1.78 -4.83
CA VAL A 72 -10.96 2.37 -3.49
C VAL A 72 -9.55 2.42 -2.92
N VAL A 73 -9.00 3.62 -2.75
CA VAL A 73 -7.57 3.79 -2.45
C VAL A 73 -7.40 4.69 -1.23
N PHE A 74 -6.55 4.29 -0.31
CA PHE A 74 -6.07 5.17 0.76
C PHE A 74 -5.05 6.14 0.17
N SER A 75 -5.19 7.41 0.50
CA SER A 75 -4.34 8.45 -0.05
C SER A 75 -3.28 8.91 0.94
N SER A 76 -2.02 8.75 0.54
CA SER A 76 -0.84 9.23 1.27
C SER A 76 0.05 10.12 0.40
N GLY A 77 -0.23 10.22 -0.91
CA GLY A 77 0.57 10.96 -1.89
C GLY A 77 1.84 10.23 -2.30
N SER A 78 1.87 8.90 -2.18
CA SER A 78 3.03 8.09 -2.60
C SER A 78 3.15 7.98 -4.12
N ASP A 79 4.37 7.80 -4.64
CA ASP A 79 4.58 7.61 -6.09
C ASP A 79 3.80 6.39 -6.61
N SER A 80 3.76 5.30 -5.85
CA SER A 80 2.98 4.09 -6.20
C SER A 80 1.49 4.36 -6.32
N GLU A 81 0.92 5.20 -5.43
CA GLU A 81 -0.47 5.66 -5.52
C GLU A 81 -0.67 6.46 -6.81
N MET A 82 0.19 7.45 -7.07
CA MET A 82 0.08 8.34 -8.22
C MET A 82 0.14 7.57 -9.55
N TRP A 83 1.09 6.64 -9.70
CA TRP A 83 1.18 5.79 -10.89
C TRP A 83 -0.09 4.94 -11.09
N PHE A 84 -0.63 4.35 -10.01
CA PHE A 84 -1.84 3.55 -10.10
C PHE A 84 -3.07 4.38 -10.52
N VAL A 85 -3.26 5.57 -9.95
CA VAL A 85 -4.42 6.41 -10.31
C VAL A 85 -4.29 7.02 -11.71
N GLU A 86 -3.06 7.27 -12.17
CA GLU A 86 -2.75 7.69 -13.54
C GLU A 86 -3.11 6.57 -14.54
N ASP A 87 -2.68 5.33 -14.29
CA ASP A 87 -3.07 4.16 -15.10
C ASP A 87 -4.60 4.02 -15.17
N TRP A 88 -5.29 4.18 -14.05
CA TRP A 88 -6.75 4.09 -14.05
C TRP A 88 -7.41 5.20 -14.87
N ALA A 89 -6.92 6.44 -14.74
CA ALA A 89 -7.41 7.57 -15.53
C ALA A 89 -7.17 7.34 -17.03
N GLN A 90 -5.96 6.92 -17.41
CA GLN A 90 -5.57 6.64 -18.79
C GLN A 90 -6.45 5.53 -19.40
N TYR A 91 -6.71 4.43 -18.67
CA TYR A 91 -7.61 3.38 -19.14
C TYR A 91 -9.00 3.91 -19.50
N LEU A 92 -9.52 4.83 -18.66
CA LEU A 92 -10.85 5.40 -18.82
C LEU A 92 -10.94 6.51 -19.88
N GLU A 93 -9.84 7.11 -20.32
CA GLU A 93 -9.84 8.17 -21.35
C GLU A 93 -10.60 7.73 -22.61
N THR A 94 -10.44 6.47 -23.02
CA THR A 94 -11.13 5.90 -24.20
C THR A 94 -12.65 5.92 -24.06
N ASP A 95 -13.16 5.87 -22.82
CA ASP A 95 -14.59 5.87 -22.49
C ASP A 95 -15.10 7.24 -22.00
N GLY A 96 -14.29 8.31 -22.17
CA GLY A 96 -14.64 9.68 -21.78
C GLY A 96 -14.08 10.12 -20.43
N GLY A 97 -13.11 9.39 -19.87
CA GLY A 97 -12.42 9.70 -18.62
C GLY A 97 -13.22 9.31 -17.38
N ILE A 98 -12.75 9.74 -16.21
CA ILE A 98 -13.42 9.50 -14.93
C ILE A 98 -14.62 10.46 -14.81
N SER A 99 -15.83 9.90 -14.77
CA SER A 99 -17.06 10.68 -14.63
C SER A 99 -17.41 11.00 -13.18
N GLN A 100 -16.87 10.27 -12.22
CA GLN A 100 -17.14 10.49 -10.79
C GLN A 100 -15.90 10.20 -9.94
N GLY A 101 -15.36 11.23 -9.28
CA GLY A 101 -14.38 11.08 -8.21
C GLY A 101 -15.00 11.44 -6.87
N MET A 102 -14.80 10.63 -5.83
CA MET A 102 -15.27 10.94 -4.47
C MET A 102 -14.11 10.97 -3.47
N VAL A 103 -14.28 11.74 -2.40
CA VAL A 103 -13.34 11.77 -1.27
C VAL A 103 -14.06 11.33 -0.01
N VAL A 104 -13.41 10.48 0.78
CA VAL A 104 -13.89 10.05 2.10
C VAL A 104 -12.83 10.40 3.14
N GLY A 105 -13.22 11.13 4.18
CA GLY A 105 -12.29 11.66 5.18
C GLY A 105 -11.57 12.96 4.74
N ASP A 106 -10.67 13.44 5.59
CA ASP A 106 -10.02 14.74 5.45
C ASP A 106 -8.66 14.61 4.75
N ILE A 107 -8.60 14.95 3.46
CA ILE A 107 -7.35 14.98 2.69
C ILE A 107 -6.80 16.40 2.59
N PRO A 108 -5.49 16.63 2.80
CA PRO A 108 -4.87 17.94 2.63
C PRO A 108 -5.13 18.53 1.24
N GLN A 109 -5.49 19.81 1.20
CA GLN A 109 -5.84 20.49 -0.06
C GLN A 109 -4.75 20.43 -1.15
N PRO A 110 -3.43 20.50 -0.87
CA PRO A 110 -2.40 20.33 -1.91
C PRO A 110 -2.48 18.96 -2.59
N LEU A 111 -2.58 17.88 -1.80
CA LEU A 111 -2.69 16.52 -2.32
C LEU A 111 -3.97 16.33 -3.14
N LEU A 112 -5.10 16.88 -2.69
CA LEU A 112 -6.34 16.87 -3.48
C LEU A 112 -6.20 17.55 -4.84
N VAL A 113 -5.40 18.61 -4.93
CA VAL A 113 -5.15 19.31 -6.20
C VAL A 113 -4.31 18.43 -7.12
N ASP A 114 -3.24 17.82 -6.60
CA ASP A 114 -2.37 16.94 -7.39
C ASP A 114 -3.14 15.70 -7.90
N LEU A 115 -4.03 15.13 -7.07
CA LEU A 115 -4.91 14.03 -7.47
C LEU A 115 -5.93 14.46 -8.52
N GLN A 116 -6.60 15.60 -8.35
CA GLN A 116 -7.56 16.10 -9.35
C GLN A 116 -6.89 16.36 -10.71
N ASP A 117 -5.67 16.92 -10.70
CA ASP A 117 -4.88 17.17 -11.90
C ASP A 117 -4.51 15.83 -12.58
N THR A 118 -4.09 14.83 -11.81
CA THR A 118 -3.70 13.50 -12.33
C THR A 118 -4.89 12.71 -12.86
N LEU A 119 -6.02 12.74 -12.15
CA LEU A 119 -7.23 12.01 -12.51
C LEU A 119 -8.02 12.70 -13.65
N GLY A 120 -7.73 13.98 -13.94
CA GLY A 120 -8.50 14.79 -14.88
C GLY A 120 -9.97 14.95 -14.50
N THR A 121 -10.31 14.81 -13.22
CA THR A 121 -11.68 14.81 -12.73
C THR A 121 -11.82 15.54 -11.41
N ARG A 122 -13.04 16.00 -11.13
CA ARG A 122 -13.35 16.65 -9.87
C ARG A 122 -13.54 15.60 -8.78
N LEU A 123 -12.87 15.79 -7.64
CA LEU A 123 -13.02 14.97 -6.45
C LEU A 123 -14.14 15.54 -5.55
N TYR A 124 -15.39 15.16 -5.86
CA TYR A 124 -16.61 15.62 -5.18
C TYR A 124 -17.77 14.59 -5.33
N PRO A 125 -18.55 14.27 -4.28
CA PRO A 125 -18.60 14.92 -2.97
C PRO A 125 -17.40 14.57 -2.07
N ARG A 126 -17.21 15.40 -1.04
CA ARG A 126 -16.29 15.11 0.07
C ARG A 126 -17.12 14.67 1.27
N ILE A 127 -17.00 13.40 1.62
CA ILE A 127 -17.75 12.76 2.69
C ILE A 127 -16.86 12.70 3.93
N THR A 128 -17.06 13.65 4.83
CA THR A 128 -16.32 13.75 6.09
C THR A 128 -17.26 13.47 7.26
N GLY A 129 -16.70 13.09 8.41
CA GLY A 129 -17.47 12.80 9.61
C GLY A 129 -16.55 12.62 10.81
N SER A 130 -17.14 12.72 11.99
CA SER A 130 -16.42 12.59 13.27
C SER A 130 -16.37 11.15 13.80
N THR A 131 -17.17 10.26 13.20
CA THR A 131 -17.32 8.85 13.58
C THR A 131 -17.47 7.99 12.34
N ALA A 132 -17.07 6.72 12.41
CA ALA A 132 -17.25 5.78 11.30
C ALA A 132 -18.72 5.60 10.93
N ALA A 133 -19.62 5.60 11.92
CA ALA A 133 -21.07 5.48 11.70
C ALA A 133 -21.65 6.66 10.91
N GLU A 134 -21.17 7.89 11.17
CA GLU A 134 -21.58 9.07 10.42
C GLU A 134 -21.10 9.00 8.96
N ILE A 135 -19.85 8.59 8.73
CA ILE A 135 -19.29 8.44 7.38
C ILE A 135 -20.04 7.34 6.61
N ALA A 136 -20.28 6.17 7.22
CA ALA A 136 -21.03 5.08 6.62
C ALA A 136 -22.48 5.48 6.28
N ALA A 137 -23.16 6.22 7.17
CA ALA A 137 -24.50 6.74 6.91
C ALA A 137 -24.52 7.71 5.71
N LYS A 138 -23.54 8.62 5.62
CA LYS A 138 -23.43 9.56 4.50
C LYS A 138 -23.10 8.85 3.18
N LEU A 139 -22.21 7.86 3.20
CA LEU A 139 -21.93 7.00 2.04
C LEU A 139 -23.21 6.28 1.59
N ALA A 140 -23.93 5.64 2.51
CA ALA A 140 -25.15 4.91 2.20
C ALA A 140 -26.21 5.80 1.52
N VAL A 141 -26.45 7.02 2.02
CA VAL A 141 -27.45 7.92 1.39
C VAL A 141 -26.93 8.60 0.12
N SER A 142 -25.61 8.79 -0.02
CA SER A 142 -24.98 9.32 -1.24
C SER A 142 -25.16 8.36 -2.41
N GLU A 143 -25.10 7.06 -2.13
CA GLU A 143 -25.03 6.01 -3.14
C GLU A 143 -26.40 5.37 -3.43
N TRP A 144 -27.26 5.18 -2.43
CA TRP A 144 -28.58 4.57 -2.61
C TRP A 144 -29.69 5.61 -2.51
N ALA A 145 -30.56 5.69 -3.53
CA ALA A 145 -31.78 6.50 -3.45
C ALA A 145 -32.83 5.86 -2.51
N SER A 146 -32.79 4.54 -2.41
CA SER A 146 -33.53 3.72 -1.44
C SER A 146 -32.87 2.35 -1.33
N SER A 147 -33.14 1.61 -0.27
CA SER A 147 -32.78 0.19 -0.20
C SER A 147 -33.75 -0.59 0.67
N GLY A 148 -34.24 -1.73 0.17
CA GLY A 148 -35.09 -2.63 0.97
C GLY A 148 -34.32 -3.40 2.04
N THR A 149 -33.00 -3.51 1.88
CA THR A 149 -32.09 -4.26 2.75
C THR A 149 -30.87 -3.40 3.10
N ALA A 150 -30.42 -3.41 4.34
CA ALA A 150 -29.11 -2.88 4.72
C ALA A 150 -28.30 -3.94 5.46
N VAL A 151 -26.98 -3.89 5.29
CA VAL A 151 -26.05 -4.64 6.11
C VAL A 151 -25.59 -3.73 7.25
N VAL A 152 -25.73 -4.21 8.48
CA VAL A 152 -25.24 -3.53 9.68
C VAL A 152 -24.09 -4.36 10.22
N ALA A 153 -22.93 -3.72 10.39
CA ALA A 153 -21.78 -4.31 11.06
C ALA A 153 -21.45 -3.54 12.34
N LEU A 154 -20.62 -4.14 13.18
CA LEU A 154 -20.12 -3.49 14.37
C LEU A 154 -18.86 -2.68 14.05
N ALA A 155 -18.79 -1.46 14.55
CA ALA A 155 -17.58 -0.65 14.51
C ALA A 155 -17.36 0.06 15.86
N SER A 156 -16.11 0.43 16.12
CA SER A 156 -15.71 1.22 17.29
C SER A 156 -14.63 2.21 16.88
N ASP A 157 -14.91 3.51 17.01
CA ASP A 157 -13.96 4.55 16.61
C ASP A 157 -12.76 4.66 17.56
N THR A 158 -12.88 4.10 18.77
CA THR A 158 -11.85 4.20 19.80
C THR A 158 -11.65 2.88 20.52
N PHE A 159 -10.40 2.56 20.79
CA PHE A 159 -10.03 1.36 21.55
C PHE A 159 -9.12 1.74 22.72
N THR A 160 -9.33 1.09 23.86
CA THR A 160 -8.47 1.31 25.04
C THR A 160 -7.20 0.48 24.89
N GLN A 161 -6.06 1.17 24.78
CA GLN A 161 -4.75 0.52 24.70
C GLN A 161 -4.40 -0.15 26.04
N PRO A 162 -4.14 -1.47 26.07
CA PRO A 162 -3.68 -2.15 27.27
C PRO A 162 -2.30 -1.66 27.70
N SER A 163 -2.01 -1.73 29.00
CA SER A 163 -0.65 -1.46 29.51
C SER A 163 0.28 -2.62 29.16
N THR A 164 1.50 -2.32 28.74
CA THR A 164 2.58 -3.31 28.60
C THR A 164 2.91 -3.96 29.95
N GLU A 165 3.00 -5.28 29.96
CA GLU A 165 3.42 -6.07 31.11
C GLU A 165 4.93 -6.33 31.03
N SER A 166 5.71 -5.78 31.97
CA SER A 166 7.17 -5.94 32.00
C SER A 166 7.63 -6.89 33.11
N GLY A 167 8.66 -7.67 32.85
CA GLY A 167 9.30 -8.55 33.82
C GLY A 167 10.82 -8.63 33.65
N SER A 168 11.51 -9.13 34.68
CA SER A 168 12.95 -9.43 34.61
C SER A 168 13.37 -10.52 35.60
N ALA A 169 14.46 -11.19 35.26
CA ALA A 169 15.11 -12.23 36.04
C ALA A 169 16.63 -12.10 35.92
N THR A 170 17.34 -12.26 37.03
CA THR A 170 18.82 -12.27 37.05
C THR A 170 19.35 -13.64 37.41
N HIS A 171 20.47 -14.02 36.83
CA HIS A 171 21.13 -15.30 37.11
C HIS A 171 22.65 -15.16 37.03
N THR A 172 23.38 -16.02 37.76
CA THR A 172 24.83 -16.09 37.70
C THR A 172 25.25 -17.45 37.14
N LEU A 173 25.70 -17.47 35.89
CA LEU A 173 26.29 -18.63 35.26
C LEU A 173 27.63 -18.92 35.95
N SER A 174 27.81 -20.10 36.54
CA SER A 174 29.05 -20.44 37.25
C SER A 174 29.43 -21.92 37.22
N GLY A 175 30.74 -22.19 37.07
CA GLY A 175 31.37 -23.44 37.52
C GLY A 175 31.09 -24.69 36.69
N ARG A 176 30.82 -24.55 35.38
CA ARG A 176 30.62 -25.72 34.50
C ARG A 176 31.09 -25.43 33.08
N GLU A 177 32.06 -26.21 32.61
CA GLU A 177 32.48 -26.22 31.21
C GLU A 177 31.54 -27.09 30.37
N SER A 178 31.47 -26.81 29.06
CA SER A 178 30.79 -27.68 28.10
C SER A 178 31.43 -29.07 28.07
N SER A 179 30.63 -30.11 27.83
CA SER A 179 31.11 -31.50 27.83
C SER A 179 30.71 -32.24 26.57
N THR A 180 31.64 -32.98 25.98
CA THR A 180 31.38 -33.84 24.81
C THR A 180 31.28 -35.31 25.20
N GLU A 181 30.16 -35.94 24.85
CA GLU A 181 29.98 -37.39 24.86
C GLU A 181 30.42 -37.95 23.50
N SER A 182 31.19 -39.06 23.51
CA SER A 182 31.55 -39.80 22.30
C SER A 182 31.10 -41.24 22.43
N PHE A 183 30.42 -41.75 21.42
CA PHE A 183 29.91 -43.12 21.38
C PHE A 183 29.94 -43.68 19.96
N SER A 184 29.88 -45.01 19.85
CA SER A 184 29.82 -45.67 18.54
C SER A 184 28.37 -45.83 18.10
N GLY A 185 28.09 -45.40 16.87
CA GLY A 185 26.80 -45.62 16.20
C GLY A 185 26.93 -46.53 14.98
N SER A 186 25.81 -46.75 14.30
CA SER A 186 25.78 -47.49 13.04
C SER A 186 24.63 -47.06 12.14
N ALA A 187 24.76 -47.34 10.85
CA ALA A 187 23.70 -47.26 9.86
C ALA A 187 23.64 -48.59 9.07
N SER A 188 22.46 -49.20 8.99
CA SER A 188 22.22 -50.46 8.28
C SER A 188 21.16 -50.31 7.19
N PHE A 189 21.27 -51.11 6.14
CA PHE A 189 20.28 -51.20 5.07
C PHE A 189 18.87 -51.53 5.58
N GLY A 190 17.86 -50.87 5.02
CA GLY A 190 16.45 -51.14 5.28
C GLY A 190 15.82 -50.08 6.18
N ALA A 191 15.29 -50.48 7.34
CA ALA A 191 14.67 -49.54 8.27
C ALA A 191 15.72 -48.61 8.91
N PRO A 192 15.35 -47.37 9.30
CA PRO A 192 16.26 -46.45 9.97
C PRO A 192 16.94 -47.08 11.19
N THR A 193 18.23 -46.84 11.34
CA THR A 193 19.01 -47.31 12.50
C THR A 193 19.05 -46.22 13.58
N SER A 194 18.54 -46.53 14.77
CA SER A 194 18.47 -45.58 15.89
C SER A 194 19.78 -45.51 16.67
N ASN A 195 20.32 -44.30 16.82
CA ASN A 195 21.51 -43.99 17.61
C ASN A 195 21.11 -43.06 18.76
N ASN A 196 20.99 -43.60 19.98
CA ASN A 196 20.40 -42.90 21.12
C ASN A 196 21.45 -42.21 21.99
N PHE A 197 21.10 -41.05 22.55
CA PHE A 197 21.90 -40.33 23.55
C PHE A 197 20.97 -39.62 24.55
N THR A 198 21.51 -39.13 25.67
CA THR A 198 20.70 -38.49 26.72
C THR A 198 21.41 -37.26 27.23
N PRO A 199 20.94 -36.04 26.90
CA PRO A 199 21.49 -34.81 27.43
C PRO A 199 21.48 -34.82 28.97
N PRO A 200 22.59 -34.42 29.63
CA PRO A 200 22.60 -34.25 31.06
C PRO A 200 21.53 -33.25 31.52
N SER A 201 21.00 -33.42 32.73
CA SER A 201 19.91 -32.58 33.27
C SER A 201 20.25 -31.09 33.47
N TRP A 202 21.50 -30.71 33.24
CA TRP A 202 21.99 -29.33 33.32
C TRP A 202 22.19 -28.70 31.94
N ALA A 203 22.16 -29.50 30.87
CA ALA A 203 22.35 -29.02 29.52
C ALA A 203 21.12 -28.22 29.09
N VAL A 204 21.36 -27.02 28.58
CA VAL A 204 20.31 -26.21 27.96
C VAL A 204 20.47 -26.12 26.45
N TRP A 205 21.66 -26.44 25.93
CA TRP A 205 21.95 -26.51 24.50
C TRP A 205 22.78 -27.74 24.15
N MET A 206 22.65 -28.21 22.91
CA MET A 206 23.50 -29.28 22.39
C MET A 206 23.82 -29.14 20.89
N HIS A 207 24.99 -29.65 20.48
CA HIS A 207 25.27 -29.95 19.08
C HIS A 207 25.80 -31.37 18.93
N GLY A 208 25.48 -32.00 17.80
CA GLY A 208 25.93 -33.35 17.46
C GLY A 208 26.72 -33.40 16.16
N GLN A 209 27.65 -34.36 16.06
CA GLN A 209 28.42 -34.68 14.87
C GLN A 209 28.49 -36.22 14.71
N PHE A 210 27.96 -36.73 13.61
CA PHE A 210 27.88 -38.15 13.29
C PHE A 210 28.66 -38.38 12.00
N ASN A 211 29.88 -38.93 12.11
CA ASN A 211 30.81 -39.07 11.00
C ASN A 211 31.07 -40.54 10.61
N TRP A 212 31.46 -40.78 9.37
CA TRP A 212 31.83 -42.09 8.83
C TRP A 212 32.91 -41.95 7.76
N SER A 213 33.69 -43.02 7.55
CA SER A 213 34.91 -42.99 6.74
C SER A 213 34.71 -43.07 5.22
N GLY A 214 33.51 -43.42 4.75
CA GLY A 214 33.20 -43.57 3.33
C GLY A 214 32.54 -42.35 2.68
N SER A 215 32.35 -42.43 1.36
CA SER A 215 31.56 -41.48 0.57
C SER A 215 30.09 -41.92 0.43
N GLU A 216 29.64 -42.84 1.29
CA GLU A 216 28.28 -43.34 1.29
C GLU A 216 27.32 -42.20 1.66
N ILE A 217 26.18 -42.12 1.00
CA ILE A 217 25.15 -41.12 1.31
C ILE A 217 24.23 -41.69 2.38
N MET A 218 24.06 -40.95 3.47
CA MET A 218 23.17 -41.28 4.58
C MET A 218 22.35 -40.05 4.92
N THR A 219 21.09 -40.26 5.27
CA THR A 219 20.21 -39.20 5.77
C THR A 219 19.85 -39.45 7.22
N HIS A 220 19.44 -38.41 7.94
CA HIS A 220 19.11 -38.50 9.36
C HIS A 220 17.77 -37.84 9.71
N GLU A 221 17.21 -38.30 10.82
CA GLU A 221 16.13 -37.67 11.57
C GLU A 221 16.56 -37.64 13.04
N LEU A 222 16.65 -36.44 13.62
CA LEU A 222 16.85 -36.25 15.04
C LEU A 222 15.50 -36.14 15.73
N ILE A 223 15.23 -37.09 16.61
CA ILE A 223 13.96 -37.25 17.30
C ILE A 223 14.14 -36.85 18.77
N ASN A 224 13.27 -35.97 19.26
CA ASN A 224 13.23 -35.55 20.65
C ASN A 224 12.58 -36.63 21.55
N PRO A 225 12.58 -36.47 22.89
CA PRO A 225 12.00 -37.44 23.81
C PRO A 225 10.48 -37.66 23.66
N SER A 226 9.73 -36.68 23.14
CA SER A 226 8.31 -36.80 22.84
C SER A 226 8.01 -37.57 21.54
N GLY A 227 9.03 -37.81 20.71
CA GLY A 227 8.92 -38.60 19.47
C GLY A 227 8.80 -37.76 18.19
N GLU A 228 8.99 -36.45 18.28
CA GLU A 228 8.94 -35.48 17.18
C GLU A 228 10.31 -35.34 16.53
N VAL A 229 10.37 -35.24 15.20
CA VAL A 229 11.65 -34.93 14.52
C VAL A 229 11.85 -33.41 14.57
N VAL A 230 12.98 -32.97 15.10
CA VAL A 230 13.28 -31.54 15.26
C VAL A 230 14.47 -31.07 14.42
N ASP A 231 15.18 -32.00 13.77
CA ASP A 231 16.25 -31.73 12.79
C ASP A 231 16.37 -32.94 11.85
N TYR A 232 16.63 -32.73 10.57
CA TYR A 232 16.71 -33.81 9.59
C TYR A 232 17.60 -33.43 8.39
N SER A 233 17.97 -34.44 7.60
CA SER A 233 18.64 -34.26 6.31
C SER A 233 17.97 -35.06 5.21
N VAL A 234 18.27 -34.68 3.98
CA VAL A 234 17.67 -35.28 2.78
C VAL A 234 18.76 -35.67 1.81
N TYR A 235 18.44 -36.58 0.88
CA TYR A 235 19.43 -37.25 0.05
C TYR A 235 20.31 -36.27 -0.75
N THR A 236 19.68 -35.28 -1.40
CA THR A 236 20.37 -34.31 -2.28
C THR A 236 21.40 -33.48 -1.52
N GLN A 237 21.05 -32.95 -0.35
CA GLN A 237 21.99 -32.24 0.53
C GLN A 237 23.17 -33.14 0.90
N MET A 238 22.87 -34.35 1.35
CA MET A 238 23.88 -35.28 1.83
C MET A 238 24.79 -35.72 0.67
N TYR A 239 24.25 -35.87 -0.54
CA TYR A 239 25.01 -36.13 -1.76
C TYR A 239 26.05 -35.04 -2.03
N PHE A 240 25.67 -33.77 -2.04
CA PHE A 240 26.61 -32.66 -2.26
C PHE A 240 27.66 -32.58 -1.13
N SER A 241 27.24 -32.80 0.12
CA SER A 241 28.12 -32.74 1.30
C SER A 241 29.17 -33.88 1.40
N ARG A 242 29.03 -34.93 0.59
CA ARG A 242 29.85 -36.16 0.64
C ARG A 242 30.55 -36.47 -0.69
N ASN A 243 30.09 -35.91 -1.79
CA ASN A 243 30.65 -36.19 -3.11
C ASN A 243 31.98 -35.43 -3.31
N PRO A 244 33.10 -36.16 -3.56
CA PRO A 244 34.43 -35.56 -3.69
C PRO A 244 34.58 -34.61 -4.89
N ALA A 245 33.61 -34.56 -5.81
CA ALA A 245 33.57 -33.57 -6.87
C ALA A 245 33.23 -32.15 -6.36
N TYR A 246 32.49 -32.04 -5.26
CA TYR A 246 31.99 -30.77 -4.71
C TYR A 246 32.64 -30.38 -3.39
N VAL A 247 33.08 -31.35 -2.59
CA VAL A 247 33.75 -31.10 -1.30
C VAL A 247 35.15 -31.71 -1.26
N SER A 248 36.10 -30.97 -0.69
CA SER A 248 37.47 -31.44 -0.47
C SER A 248 37.59 -32.44 0.68
N SER A 249 36.56 -32.54 1.54
CA SER A 249 36.47 -33.48 2.65
C SER A 249 35.01 -33.79 2.97
N PRO A 250 34.65 -35.06 3.28
CA PRO A 250 33.30 -35.43 3.67
C PRO A 250 32.80 -34.65 4.89
N VAL A 251 31.59 -34.08 4.78
CA VAL A 251 30.95 -33.36 5.89
C VAL A 251 30.13 -34.36 6.75
N PRO A 252 30.31 -34.39 8.07
CA PRO A 252 29.50 -35.21 8.97
C PRO A 252 28.04 -34.76 9.03
N MET A 253 27.12 -35.67 9.37
CA MET A 253 25.76 -35.27 9.75
C MET A 253 25.83 -34.48 11.07
N GLN A 254 25.16 -33.34 11.14
CA GLN A 254 25.23 -32.44 12.29
C GLN A 254 23.88 -31.86 12.64
N PHE A 255 23.68 -31.59 13.93
CA PHE A 255 22.53 -30.85 14.44
C PHE A 255 23.01 -29.86 15.51
N TRP A 256 22.21 -28.81 15.75
CA TRP A 256 22.47 -27.84 16.80
C TRP A 256 21.18 -27.15 17.21
N LEU A 257 20.76 -27.33 18.46
CA LEU A 257 19.49 -26.83 18.98
C LEU A 257 19.52 -26.73 20.52
N PRO A 258 18.64 -25.90 21.12
CA PRO A 258 18.38 -25.95 22.55
C PRO A 258 17.84 -27.33 22.95
N VAL A 259 18.15 -27.75 24.17
CA VAL A 259 17.56 -28.97 24.75
C VAL A 259 16.13 -28.62 25.18
N THR A 260 15.15 -28.76 24.31
CA THR A 260 13.76 -28.42 24.62
C THR A 260 13.17 -29.34 25.70
N GLU A 261 13.54 -30.62 25.68
CA GLU A 261 13.08 -31.63 26.63
C GLU A 261 14.21 -32.51 27.17
N TYR A 262 14.05 -32.96 28.41
CA TYR A 262 14.95 -33.95 29.02
C TYR A 262 14.46 -35.37 28.74
N GLY A 263 15.36 -36.23 28.25
CA GLY A 263 15.04 -37.62 27.99
C GLY A 263 16.00 -38.25 26.99
N VAL A 264 15.58 -39.37 26.41
CA VAL A 264 16.36 -40.05 25.37
C VAL A 264 16.07 -39.40 24.03
N TRP A 265 17.10 -38.82 23.44
CA TRP A 265 17.10 -38.31 22.08
C TRP A 265 17.60 -39.39 21.13
N THR A 266 17.02 -39.46 19.93
CA THR A 266 17.31 -40.52 18.97
C THR A 266 17.74 -39.94 17.63
N MET A 267 18.95 -40.26 17.18
CA MET A 267 19.40 -39.98 15.81
C MET A 267 19.14 -41.21 14.94
N ASN A 268 18.05 -41.18 14.19
CA ASN A 268 17.73 -42.20 13.19
C ASN A 268 18.55 -41.94 11.93
N VAL A 269 19.31 -42.93 11.46
CA VAL A 269 20.11 -42.83 10.24
C VAL A 269 19.62 -43.84 9.21
N THR A 270 19.36 -43.37 8.00
CA THR A 270 18.94 -44.19 6.86
C THR A 270 20.06 -44.28 5.84
N THR A 271 20.27 -45.48 5.29
CA THR A 271 21.27 -45.72 4.24
C THR A 271 20.76 -46.73 3.22
N ASP A 272 21.12 -46.51 1.96
CA ASP A 272 20.88 -47.43 0.84
C ASP A 272 21.97 -48.50 0.70
N GLN A 273 23.02 -48.42 1.53
CA GLN A 273 24.15 -49.33 1.49
C GLN A 273 23.80 -50.68 2.09
N THR A 274 24.00 -51.76 1.32
CA THR A 274 23.66 -53.14 1.73
C THR A 274 24.51 -53.68 2.90
N HIS A 275 25.52 -52.95 3.35
CA HIS A 275 26.35 -53.26 4.51
C HIS A 275 26.09 -52.29 5.67
N THR A 276 26.40 -52.72 6.89
CA THR A 276 26.37 -51.83 8.05
C THR A 276 27.62 -50.94 8.06
N THR A 277 27.41 -49.63 8.12
CA THR A 277 28.50 -48.64 8.28
C THR A 277 28.59 -48.20 9.74
N ALA A 278 29.80 -48.18 10.29
CA ALA A 278 30.04 -47.68 11.64
C ALA A 278 30.12 -46.15 11.65
N LEU A 279 29.50 -45.53 12.65
CA LEU A 279 29.50 -44.08 12.86
C LEU A 279 30.34 -43.71 14.09
N ASP A 280 31.17 -42.68 13.97
CA ASP A 280 31.79 -41.96 15.08
C ASP A 280 30.85 -40.82 15.49
N CYS A 281 30.15 -40.99 16.62
CA CYS A 281 29.12 -40.07 17.09
C CYS A 281 29.64 -39.24 18.25
N LYS A 282 29.48 -37.93 18.17
CA LYS A 282 29.84 -36.96 19.22
C LYS A 282 28.69 -36.03 19.48
N VAL A 283 28.37 -35.79 20.74
CA VAL A 283 27.39 -34.77 21.15
C VAL A 283 27.99 -33.91 22.24
N THR A 284 28.01 -32.60 22.05
CA THR A 284 28.49 -31.62 23.03
C THR A 284 27.30 -30.95 23.69
N TYR A 285 27.36 -30.84 25.01
CA TYR A 285 26.34 -30.24 25.86
C TYR A 285 26.85 -28.94 26.49
N HIS A 286 26.04 -27.90 26.41
CA HIS A 286 26.36 -26.56 26.93
C HIS A 286 25.45 -26.19 28.10
N PRO A 287 26.01 -25.62 29.19
CA PRO A 287 25.23 -25.14 30.33
C PRO A 287 24.54 -23.82 30.02
N GLY A 288 23.63 -23.39 30.89
CA GLY A 288 22.98 -22.09 30.75
C GLY A 288 21.82 -21.91 31.72
N TYR A 289 20.92 -21.00 31.38
CA TYR A 289 19.78 -20.62 32.20
C TYR A 289 18.47 -20.82 31.45
N ARG A 290 17.42 -21.23 32.17
CA ARG A 290 16.05 -21.33 31.66
C ARG A 290 15.16 -20.46 32.53
N HIS A 291 14.30 -19.67 31.88
CA HIS A 291 13.28 -18.88 32.54
C HIS A 291 11.94 -19.09 31.88
N THR A 292 10.89 -19.12 32.69
CA THR A 292 9.52 -19.30 32.23
C THR A 292 8.80 -17.96 32.24
N ILE A 293 8.07 -17.66 31.18
CA ILE A 293 7.30 -16.42 31.00
C ILE A 293 5.85 -16.80 30.69
N ASP A 294 4.92 -16.36 31.54
CA ASP A 294 3.48 -16.55 31.29
C ASP A 294 2.99 -15.50 30.30
N VAL A 295 2.57 -15.94 29.11
CA VAL A 295 2.04 -15.07 28.04
C VAL A 295 0.50 -15.11 28.06
N PRO A 296 -0.19 -13.97 28.26
CA PRO A 296 -1.65 -13.89 28.21
C PRO A 296 -2.24 -14.13 26.81
N ALA A 297 -3.54 -14.39 26.76
CA ALA A 297 -4.31 -14.29 25.52
C ALA A 297 -4.25 -12.87 24.95
N ASP A 298 -4.47 -12.74 23.64
CA ASP A 298 -4.48 -11.46 22.92
C ASP A 298 -3.14 -10.70 22.94
N SER A 299 -2.05 -11.41 23.24
CA SER A 299 -0.71 -10.81 23.25
C SER A 299 -0.33 -10.36 21.84
N LYS A 300 0.02 -9.09 21.70
CA LYS A 300 0.47 -8.48 20.44
C LYS A 300 1.96 -8.74 20.21
N SER A 301 2.79 -8.62 21.25
CA SER A 301 4.21 -8.94 21.17
C SER A 301 4.73 -9.55 22.47
N LEU A 302 5.78 -10.36 22.34
CA LEU A 302 6.68 -10.76 23.43
C LEU A 302 8.10 -10.35 23.03
N ASP A 303 8.58 -9.27 23.65
CA ASP A 303 9.90 -8.72 23.42
C ASP A 303 10.82 -9.13 24.57
N ILE A 304 11.96 -9.76 24.27
CA ILE A 304 12.87 -10.31 25.28
C ILE A 304 14.27 -9.80 25.03
N GLU A 305 14.94 -9.42 26.11
CA GLU A 305 16.30 -8.93 26.11
C GLU A 305 17.14 -9.72 27.12
N LEU A 306 18.31 -10.21 26.70
CA LEU A 306 19.31 -10.88 27.52
C LEU A 306 20.58 -10.04 27.56
N ARG A 307 20.96 -9.56 28.75
CA ARG A 307 22.21 -8.82 28.99
C ARG A 307 23.19 -9.64 29.83
N TRP A 308 24.49 -9.42 29.63
CA TRP A 308 25.51 -10.02 30.50
C TRP A 308 26.78 -9.18 30.68
N ASP A 309 27.43 -9.36 31.83
CA ASP A 309 28.54 -8.50 32.26
C ASP A 309 29.86 -8.79 31.53
N ASN A 310 30.15 -10.05 31.21
CA ASN A 310 31.38 -10.45 30.52
C ASN A 310 31.18 -10.49 29.00
N VAL A 311 31.40 -9.37 28.33
CA VAL A 311 31.21 -9.23 26.87
C VAL A 311 32.06 -10.18 26.00
N ALA A 312 33.04 -10.88 26.58
CA ALA A 312 33.82 -11.91 25.89
C ALA A 312 33.15 -13.29 25.89
N THR A 313 32.01 -13.44 26.57
CA THR A 313 31.20 -14.67 26.65
C THR A 313 30.21 -14.75 25.49
N ASP A 314 30.06 -15.96 24.93
CA ASP A 314 29.12 -16.31 23.86
C ASP A 314 27.84 -16.91 24.46
N LEU A 315 26.74 -16.13 24.44
CA LEU A 315 25.41 -16.53 24.91
C LEU A 315 24.39 -16.45 23.78
N ASN A 316 23.70 -17.57 23.53
CA ASN A 316 22.54 -17.61 22.65
C ASN A 316 21.25 -17.50 23.45
N LEU A 317 20.25 -16.82 22.89
CA LEU A 317 18.88 -16.77 23.41
C LEU A 317 17.95 -17.59 22.51
N ALA A 318 17.09 -18.44 23.08
CA ALA A 318 16.04 -19.15 22.35
C ALA A 318 14.70 -19.07 23.07
N LEU A 319 13.62 -19.04 22.30
CA LEU A 319 12.24 -19.09 22.78
C LEU A 319 11.58 -20.40 22.41
N ILE A 320 11.11 -21.09 23.43
CA ILE A 320 10.36 -22.32 23.33
C ILE A 320 8.91 -22.04 23.69
N ASP A 321 7.99 -22.44 22.82
CA ASP A 321 6.56 -22.26 23.02
C ASP A 321 5.98 -23.22 24.07
N PRO A 322 4.71 -23.04 24.48
CA PRO A 322 4.06 -23.90 25.47
C PRO A 322 3.94 -25.38 25.09
N ASN A 323 4.17 -25.73 23.81
CA ASN A 323 4.16 -27.12 23.34
C ASN A 323 5.58 -27.71 23.20
N GLY A 324 6.62 -26.99 23.64
CA GLY A 324 7.99 -27.49 23.62
C GLY A 324 8.76 -27.26 22.31
N ARG A 325 8.26 -26.41 21.41
CA ARG A 325 8.88 -26.15 20.10
C ARG A 325 9.66 -24.85 20.10
N MET A 326 10.78 -24.82 19.39
CA MET A 326 11.59 -23.62 19.23
C MET A 326 10.96 -22.70 18.17
N VAL A 327 10.47 -21.53 18.59
CA VAL A 327 9.78 -20.57 17.70
C VAL A 327 10.73 -19.49 17.19
N MET A 328 11.65 -19.02 18.03
CA MET A 328 12.64 -18.03 17.65
C MET A 328 13.90 -18.16 18.48
N TRP A 329 14.98 -17.56 17.98
CA TRP A 329 16.24 -17.52 18.69
C TRP A 329 17.11 -16.37 18.17
N ALA A 330 18.00 -15.88 19.01
CA ALA A 330 19.02 -14.89 18.70
C ALA A 330 20.40 -15.51 19.00
N PRO A 331 21.20 -15.86 17.98
CA PRO A 331 22.58 -16.29 18.18
C PRO A 331 23.46 -15.15 18.67
N ALA A 332 24.45 -15.46 19.50
CA ALA A 332 25.51 -14.54 19.84
C ALA A 332 26.18 -14.02 18.56
N GLY A 333 26.08 -12.70 18.32
CA GLY A 333 26.81 -12.04 17.24
C GLY A 333 28.33 -12.10 17.47
N SER A 334 29.11 -11.65 16.48
CA SER A 334 30.54 -11.43 16.71
C SER A 334 30.75 -10.54 17.95
N ILE A 335 31.74 -10.84 18.81
CA ILE A 335 32.12 -10.02 19.99
C ILE A 335 32.34 -8.53 19.64
N LEU A 336 32.52 -8.21 18.36
CA LEU A 336 32.68 -6.86 17.83
C LEU A 336 31.37 -6.11 17.50
N SER A 337 30.25 -6.81 17.24
CA SER A 337 28.99 -6.20 16.79
C SER A 337 27.95 -6.02 17.90
N ASN A 338 27.88 -6.90 18.91
CA ASN A 338 26.91 -6.76 20.02
C ASN A 338 27.47 -7.20 21.40
N PRO A 339 28.29 -6.37 22.07
CA PRO A 339 28.97 -6.79 23.30
C PRO A 339 27.99 -6.87 24.50
N GLY A 340 27.58 -8.07 24.88
CA GLY A 340 26.85 -8.32 26.13
C GLY A 340 25.32 -8.20 26.04
N LEU A 341 24.73 -8.40 24.86
CA LEU A 341 23.30 -8.21 24.61
C LEU A 341 22.79 -9.17 23.52
N GLU A 342 21.67 -9.85 23.76
CA GLU A 342 20.83 -10.50 22.74
C GLU A 342 19.37 -10.09 22.91
N SER A 343 18.60 -10.07 21.80
CA SER A 343 17.18 -9.71 21.85
C SER A 343 16.34 -10.50 20.85
N ILE A 344 15.09 -10.82 21.23
CA ILE A 344 14.07 -11.40 20.36
C ILE A 344 12.82 -10.54 20.44
N SER A 345 12.20 -10.25 19.28
CA SER A 345 10.88 -9.63 19.20
C SER A 345 9.91 -10.61 18.54
N LEU A 346 8.96 -11.14 19.32
CA LEU A 346 7.98 -12.11 18.86
C LEU A 346 6.62 -11.44 18.63
N PRO A 347 6.19 -11.25 17.37
CA PRO A 347 4.83 -10.80 17.11
C PRO A 347 3.84 -11.94 17.36
N TYR A 348 2.72 -11.58 17.94
CA TYR A 348 1.53 -12.42 18.12
C TYR A 348 1.84 -13.80 18.72
N PRO A 349 2.43 -13.87 19.93
CA PRO A 349 2.66 -15.14 20.61
C PRO A 349 1.33 -15.75 21.06
N MET A 350 1.24 -17.08 20.96
CA MET A 350 0.15 -17.86 21.54
C MET A 350 0.18 -17.79 23.07
N PRO A 351 -0.97 -17.86 23.76
CA PRO A 351 -1.00 -17.83 25.21
C PRO A 351 -0.40 -19.10 25.80
N GLY A 352 0.16 -18.96 27.00
CA GLY A 352 0.66 -20.07 27.80
C GLY A 352 2.04 -19.84 28.38
N GLU A 353 2.62 -20.93 28.88
CA GLU A 353 3.90 -20.93 29.57
C GLU A 353 5.05 -21.03 28.57
N TRP A 354 5.67 -19.91 28.20
CA TRP A 354 6.84 -19.87 27.32
C TRP A 354 8.13 -20.08 28.09
N THR A 355 9.14 -20.68 27.46
CA THR A 355 10.47 -20.85 28.07
C THR A 355 11.55 -20.11 27.27
N ALA A 356 12.18 -19.12 27.89
CA ALA A 356 13.39 -18.48 27.41
C ALA A 356 14.63 -19.28 27.86
N ILE A 357 15.52 -19.61 26.92
CA ILE A 357 16.75 -20.37 27.17
C ILE A 357 17.96 -19.50 26.80
N ALA A 358 18.82 -19.22 27.78
CA ALA A 358 20.12 -18.58 27.58
C ALA A 358 21.23 -19.64 27.64
N GLY A 359 21.83 -20.02 26.52
CA GLY A 359 22.85 -21.07 26.42
C GLY A 359 24.27 -20.50 26.33
N TRP A 360 25.16 -20.92 27.24
CA TRP A 360 26.57 -20.49 27.27
C TRP A 360 27.43 -21.38 26.36
N MET A 361 27.68 -20.92 25.14
CA MET A 361 28.23 -21.73 24.05
C MET A 361 29.74 -21.99 24.18
N ASP A 362 30.46 -21.06 24.80
CA ASP A 362 31.89 -21.15 25.10
C ASP A 362 32.17 -21.35 26.59
N ALA A 363 31.27 -22.07 27.28
CA ALA A 363 31.29 -22.19 28.73
C ALA A 363 32.64 -22.62 29.31
N THR A 364 33.15 -21.79 30.22
CA THR A 364 34.38 -22.01 30.97
C THR A 364 34.08 -22.21 32.46
N THR A 365 35.12 -22.37 33.28
CA THR A 365 34.96 -22.34 34.75
C THR A 365 34.73 -20.94 35.33
N GLU A 366 34.71 -19.89 34.49
CA GLU A 366 34.50 -18.51 34.93
C GLU A 366 33.05 -18.26 35.39
N THR A 367 32.78 -17.03 35.81
CA THR A 367 31.45 -16.60 36.26
C THR A 367 30.98 -15.46 35.39
N ASN A 368 29.73 -15.52 34.93
CA ASN A 368 29.10 -14.45 34.15
C ASN A 368 27.71 -14.17 34.73
N ASN A 369 27.40 -12.92 35.04
CA ASN A 369 26.04 -12.53 35.45
C ASN A 369 25.24 -12.21 34.20
N ILE A 370 23.98 -12.65 34.20
CA ILE A 370 23.03 -12.39 33.15
C ILE A 370 21.77 -11.76 33.73
N GLU A 371 21.14 -10.89 32.95
CA GLU A 371 19.82 -10.31 33.19
C GLU A 371 18.95 -10.59 31.97
N LEU A 372 17.83 -11.27 32.19
CA LEU A 372 16.79 -11.49 31.19
C LEU A 372 15.63 -10.57 31.53
N SER A 373 15.25 -9.66 30.64
CA SER A 373 14.05 -8.83 30.76
C SER A 373 13.09 -9.11 29.61
N TRP A 374 11.80 -8.89 29.84
CA TRP A 374 10.79 -9.04 28.80
C TRP A 374 9.66 -8.03 28.96
N ASP A 375 9.05 -7.69 27.83
CA ASP A 375 7.86 -6.86 27.71
C ASP A 375 6.81 -7.61 26.89
N ILE A 376 5.57 -7.60 27.39
CA ILE A 376 4.41 -8.18 26.69
C ILE A 376 3.43 -7.05 26.40
N SER A 377 3.21 -6.77 25.12
CA SER A 377 2.14 -5.88 24.68
C SER A 377 0.88 -6.70 24.34
N ARG A 378 -0.30 -6.09 24.45
CA ARG A 378 -1.58 -6.76 24.16
C ARG A 378 -2.40 -5.92 23.19
N PHE A 379 -3.21 -6.59 22.40
CA PHE A 379 -4.20 -5.91 21.57
C PHE A 379 -5.30 -5.28 22.41
N PRO A 380 -5.89 -4.17 21.94
CA PRO A 380 -7.14 -3.71 22.49
C PRO A 380 -8.22 -4.79 22.44
N GLU A 381 -9.07 -4.82 23.46
CA GLU A 381 -10.13 -5.83 23.60
C GLU A 381 -11.08 -5.79 22.39
N ASN A 382 -11.38 -6.98 21.84
CA ASN A 382 -12.29 -7.19 20.70
C ASN A 382 -11.90 -6.49 19.39
N LEU A 383 -10.71 -5.89 19.24
CA LEU A 383 -10.30 -5.20 18.01
C LEU A 383 -10.50 -6.08 16.76
N GLY A 384 -9.97 -7.31 16.78
CA GLY A 384 -10.12 -8.26 15.69
C GLY A 384 -11.58 -8.57 15.36
N SER A 385 -12.43 -8.70 16.37
CA SER A 385 -13.88 -8.98 16.21
C SER A 385 -14.62 -7.84 15.51
N TYR A 386 -14.33 -6.58 15.87
CA TYR A 386 -14.90 -5.41 15.20
C TYR A 386 -14.43 -5.30 13.75
N LEU A 387 -13.13 -5.50 13.50
CA LEU A 387 -12.55 -5.46 12.15
C LEU A 387 -13.14 -6.58 11.26
N GLU A 388 -13.26 -7.80 11.78
CA GLU A 388 -13.89 -8.92 11.04
C GLU A 388 -15.38 -8.68 10.78
N SER A 389 -16.12 -8.12 11.75
CA SER A 389 -17.53 -7.75 11.58
C SER A 389 -17.70 -6.73 10.46
N ALA A 390 -16.94 -5.62 10.50
CA ALA A 390 -16.99 -4.57 9.49
C ALA A 390 -16.57 -5.07 8.10
N ALA A 391 -15.43 -5.75 8.00
CA ALA A 391 -14.87 -6.20 6.73
C ALA A 391 -15.78 -7.22 6.03
N ASN A 392 -16.31 -8.20 6.76
CA ASN A 392 -17.28 -9.14 6.20
C ASN A 392 -18.65 -8.51 5.95
N GLY A 393 -19.01 -7.49 6.72
CA GLY A 393 -20.16 -6.62 6.44
C GLY A 393 -20.04 -5.96 5.07
N ALA A 394 -18.86 -5.43 4.74
CA ALA A 394 -18.58 -4.86 3.42
C ALA A 394 -18.66 -5.89 2.29
N VAL A 395 -18.13 -7.11 2.50
CA VAL A 395 -18.27 -8.22 1.53
C VAL A 395 -19.74 -8.53 1.25
N LEU A 396 -20.53 -8.73 2.30
CA LEU A 396 -21.95 -9.04 2.15
C LEU A 396 -22.73 -7.86 1.53
N ALA A 397 -22.43 -6.63 1.92
CA ALA A 397 -23.01 -5.42 1.33
C ALA A 397 -22.75 -5.35 -0.18
N SER A 398 -21.51 -5.64 -0.59
CA SER A 398 -21.08 -5.68 -2.00
C SER A 398 -21.82 -6.77 -2.78
N LEU A 399 -21.91 -7.99 -2.24
CA LEU A 399 -22.59 -9.11 -2.88
C LEU A 399 -24.11 -8.91 -3.01
N LEU A 400 -24.71 -8.22 -2.05
CA LEU A 400 -26.14 -7.92 -2.00
C LEU A 400 -26.53 -6.63 -2.71
N ASN A 401 -25.55 -5.83 -3.14
CA ASN A 401 -25.75 -4.47 -3.64
C ASN A 401 -26.59 -3.62 -2.68
N ALA A 402 -26.18 -3.61 -1.41
CA ALA A 402 -26.86 -2.97 -0.30
C ALA A 402 -25.92 -2.02 0.47
N PRO A 403 -26.44 -0.98 1.13
CA PRO A 403 -25.63 -0.11 1.96
C PRO A 403 -25.04 -0.85 3.17
N LEU A 404 -23.79 -0.51 3.51
CA LEU A 404 -23.16 -0.87 4.80
C LEU A 404 -23.35 0.27 5.79
N LEU A 405 -23.83 -0.06 6.99
CA LEU A 405 -23.99 0.87 8.10
C LEU A 405 -23.33 0.29 9.36
N TYR A 406 -23.00 1.14 10.32
CA TYR A 406 -22.37 0.71 11.57
C TYR A 406 -23.26 0.88 12.78
N ALA A 407 -23.12 -0.05 13.72
CA ALA A 407 -23.64 0.03 15.07
C ALA A 407 -22.53 -0.22 16.09
N SER A 408 -22.76 0.20 17.34
CA SER A 408 -21.92 -0.26 18.44
C SER A 408 -22.38 -1.66 18.87
N ALA A 409 -21.61 -2.32 19.75
CA ALA A 409 -22.03 -3.63 20.27
C ALA A 409 -23.34 -3.56 21.07
N SER A 410 -23.76 -2.39 21.57
CA SER A 410 -24.91 -2.25 22.46
C SER A 410 -26.08 -1.44 21.90
N ASP A 411 -25.87 -0.62 20.88
CA ASP A 411 -26.82 0.41 20.46
C ASP A 411 -26.69 0.77 18.99
N VAL A 412 -27.79 1.23 18.41
CA VAL A 412 -27.85 1.79 17.06
C VAL A 412 -27.59 3.30 17.13
N PRO A 413 -26.50 3.81 16.51
CA PRO A 413 -26.24 5.24 16.44
C PRO A 413 -27.41 5.98 15.76
N ALA A 414 -27.73 7.19 16.24
CA ALA A 414 -28.84 7.98 15.67
C ALA A 414 -28.68 8.27 14.17
N VAL A 415 -27.43 8.41 13.70
CA VAL A 415 -27.12 8.57 12.27
C VAL A 415 -27.39 7.30 11.47
N THR A 416 -27.22 6.12 12.07
CA THR A 416 -27.54 4.83 11.46
C THR A 416 -29.04 4.62 11.40
N GLU A 417 -29.78 4.92 12.48
CA GLU A 417 -31.25 4.90 12.48
C GLU A 417 -31.81 5.85 11.40
N TRP A 418 -31.29 7.08 11.34
CA TRP A 418 -31.65 8.04 10.30
C TRP A 418 -31.43 7.50 8.88
N ALA A 419 -30.28 6.88 8.61
CA ALA A 419 -29.99 6.32 7.30
C ALA A 419 -30.94 5.16 6.94
N LEU A 420 -31.22 4.26 7.90
CA LEU A 420 -32.18 3.15 7.72
C LEU A 420 -33.59 3.67 7.36
N GLU A 421 -34.08 4.68 8.10
CA GLU A 421 -35.38 5.30 7.85
C GLU A 421 -35.41 6.02 6.50
N ARG A 422 -34.39 6.81 6.20
CA ARG A 422 -34.29 7.63 4.98
C ARG A 422 -34.25 6.77 3.71
N LEU A 423 -33.59 5.62 3.78
CA LEU A 423 -33.48 4.66 2.68
C LEU A 423 -34.69 3.72 2.58
N GLY A 424 -35.59 3.72 3.57
CA GLY A 424 -36.77 2.86 3.60
C GLY A 424 -36.43 1.38 3.84
N VAL A 425 -35.40 1.11 4.65
CA VAL A 425 -34.92 -0.24 4.92
C VAL A 425 -35.97 -1.04 5.68
N SER A 426 -36.26 -2.24 5.18
CA SER A 426 -37.25 -3.15 5.77
C SER A 426 -36.65 -4.46 6.27
N ASN A 427 -35.43 -4.78 5.85
CA ASN A 427 -34.64 -5.93 6.29
C ASN A 427 -33.24 -5.47 6.67
N VAL A 428 -32.75 -5.90 7.82
CA VAL A 428 -31.38 -5.66 8.27
C VAL A 428 -30.67 -7.00 8.40
N VAL A 429 -29.45 -7.09 7.87
CA VAL A 429 -28.53 -8.19 8.11
C VAL A 429 -27.46 -7.68 9.09
N LEU A 430 -27.51 -8.12 10.34
CA LEU A 430 -26.46 -7.86 11.32
C LEU A 430 -25.34 -8.88 11.14
N VAL A 431 -24.12 -8.41 10.89
CA VAL A 431 -22.92 -9.24 10.71
C VAL A 431 -22.05 -9.12 11.95
N ASP A 432 -21.94 -10.19 12.74
CA ASP A 432 -21.13 -10.25 13.95
C ASP A 432 -20.67 -11.69 14.21
N PRO A 433 -19.78 -12.25 13.38
CA PRO A 433 -19.42 -13.67 13.45
C PRO A 433 -18.75 -14.11 14.76
N ALA A 434 -18.29 -13.14 15.56
CA ALA A 434 -17.65 -13.32 16.86
C ALA A 434 -18.63 -13.26 18.05
N ASP A 435 -19.91 -12.96 17.81
CA ASP A 435 -20.97 -12.90 18.83
C ASP A 435 -20.66 -11.91 19.97
N ILE A 436 -20.15 -10.71 19.63
CA ILE A 436 -19.83 -9.67 20.62
C ILE A 436 -20.98 -8.68 20.88
N HIS A 437 -22.04 -8.72 20.07
CA HIS A 437 -23.21 -7.87 20.24
C HIS A 437 -23.96 -8.16 21.55
N GLN A 438 -24.63 -7.14 22.08
CA GLN A 438 -25.48 -7.23 23.25
C GLN A 438 -26.95 -7.37 22.82
N THR A 439 -27.77 -7.94 23.72
CA THR A 439 -29.22 -8.11 23.47
C THR A 439 -29.95 -6.79 23.22
N SER A 440 -29.45 -5.66 23.72
CA SER A 440 -30.01 -4.33 23.46
C SER A 440 -29.96 -3.97 21.97
N LEU A 441 -28.81 -4.18 21.31
CA LEU A 441 -28.66 -3.92 19.88
C LEU A 441 -29.68 -4.72 19.05
N LEU A 442 -29.82 -6.02 19.33
CA LEU A 442 -30.80 -6.87 18.64
C LEU A 442 -32.23 -6.36 18.79
N THR A 443 -32.56 -5.85 19.99
CA THR A 443 -33.89 -5.33 20.31
C THR A 443 -34.17 -4.05 19.54
N GLU A 444 -33.18 -3.14 19.46
CA GLU A 444 -33.29 -1.89 18.70
C GLU A 444 -33.43 -2.16 17.20
N LEU A 445 -32.54 -2.95 16.61
CA LEU A 445 -32.58 -3.29 15.18
C LEU A 445 -33.89 -4.02 14.79
N SER A 446 -34.36 -4.95 15.62
CA SER A 446 -35.65 -5.64 15.40
C SER A 446 -36.87 -4.72 15.52
N GLY A 447 -36.72 -3.58 16.22
CA GLY A 447 -37.74 -2.54 16.31
C GLY A 447 -37.83 -1.69 15.03
N LEU A 448 -36.72 -1.55 14.31
CA LEU A 448 -36.60 -0.75 13.09
C LEU A 448 -36.95 -1.55 11.83
N ALA A 449 -36.50 -2.81 11.73
CA ALA A 449 -36.62 -3.64 10.54
C ALA A 449 -36.68 -5.14 10.85
N SER A 450 -36.95 -5.98 9.84
CA SER A 450 -36.82 -7.43 9.98
C SER A 450 -35.34 -7.80 10.10
N LEU A 451 -34.94 -8.40 11.23
CA LEU A 451 -33.55 -8.68 11.53
C LEU A 451 -33.15 -10.12 11.16
N LEU A 452 -32.09 -10.26 10.37
CA LEU A 452 -31.30 -11.48 10.20
C LEU A 452 -29.95 -11.28 10.88
N THR A 453 -29.59 -12.17 11.82
CA THR A 453 -28.29 -12.12 12.49
C THR A 453 -27.37 -13.21 11.94
N ILE A 454 -26.15 -12.82 11.58
CA ILE A 454 -25.03 -13.71 11.24
C ILE A 454 -24.02 -13.62 12.38
N ASP A 455 -24.20 -14.47 13.39
CA ASP A 455 -23.49 -14.45 14.67
C ASP A 455 -22.44 -15.57 14.82
N THR A 456 -22.13 -16.28 13.73
CA THR A 456 -21.11 -17.34 13.73
C THR A 456 -20.30 -17.34 12.44
N TYR A 457 -19.00 -17.63 12.53
CA TYR A 457 -18.13 -17.77 11.35
C TYR A 457 -18.66 -18.77 10.32
N SER A 458 -19.20 -19.93 10.75
CA SER A 458 -19.74 -20.92 9.81
C SER A 458 -20.97 -20.41 9.06
N SER A 459 -21.84 -19.63 9.72
CA SER A 459 -22.98 -19.00 9.05
C SER A 459 -22.51 -17.93 8.08
N LEU A 460 -21.52 -17.13 8.48
CA LEU A 460 -20.93 -16.09 7.64
C LEU A 460 -20.34 -16.66 6.35
N SER A 461 -19.40 -17.62 6.46
CA SER A 461 -18.78 -18.28 5.30
C SER A 461 -19.83 -18.94 4.43
N GLY A 462 -20.80 -19.63 5.04
CA GLY A 462 -21.90 -20.28 4.33
C GLY A 462 -22.72 -19.30 3.49
N ASN A 463 -23.08 -18.14 4.04
CA ASN A 463 -23.84 -17.12 3.30
C ASN A 463 -23.01 -16.51 2.17
N ILE A 464 -21.76 -16.12 2.42
CA ILE A 464 -20.87 -15.55 1.40
C ILE A 464 -20.69 -16.54 0.25
N THR A 465 -20.26 -17.78 0.53
CA THR A 465 -20.05 -18.81 -0.51
C THR A 465 -21.35 -19.22 -1.21
N GLU A 466 -22.49 -19.23 -0.50
CA GLU A 466 -23.79 -19.50 -1.15
C GLU A 466 -24.13 -18.42 -2.18
N ILE A 467 -23.78 -17.17 -1.93
CA ILE A 467 -24.02 -16.07 -2.85
C ILE A 467 -22.99 -16.09 -3.98
N SER A 468 -21.71 -15.91 -3.63
CA SER A 468 -20.61 -15.70 -4.59
C SER A 468 -20.23 -16.94 -5.40
N LYS A 469 -20.44 -18.14 -4.84
CA LYS A 469 -19.89 -19.42 -5.34
C LYS A 469 -18.36 -19.51 -5.30
N SER A 470 -17.70 -18.54 -4.68
CA SER A 470 -16.25 -18.51 -4.53
C SER A 470 -15.81 -19.39 -3.34
N PRO A 471 -14.80 -20.26 -3.53
CA PRO A 471 -14.14 -20.96 -2.44
C PRO A 471 -13.02 -20.15 -1.81
N ASP A 472 -12.70 -18.97 -2.35
CA ASP A 472 -11.54 -18.17 -1.96
C ASP A 472 -11.66 -17.72 -0.50
N VAL A 473 -10.52 -17.40 0.11
CA VAL A 473 -10.46 -16.80 1.45
C VAL A 473 -9.40 -15.72 1.49
N VAL A 474 -9.70 -14.62 2.18
CA VAL A 474 -8.73 -13.57 2.48
C VAL A 474 -8.36 -13.65 3.96
N VAL A 475 -7.09 -13.50 4.27
CA VAL A 475 -6.60 -13.48 5.65
C VAL A 475 -5.70 -12.28 5.89
N SER A 476 -5.83 -11.69 7.07
CA SER A 476 -5.07 -10.51 7.49
C SER A 476 -4.72 -10.59 8.98
N VAL A 477 -3.97 -9.61 9.49
CA VAL A 477 -3.61 -9.47 10.91
C VAL A 477 -3.90 -8.05 11.40
N PRO A 478 -4.44 -7.89 12.62
CA PRO A 478 -4.56 -6.57 13.23
C PRO A 478 -3.19 -6.03 13.67
N VAL A 479 -3.00 -4.72 13.58
CA VAL A 479 -1.80 -4.01 14.03
C VAL A 479 -2.01 -3.42 15.43
N GLY A 480 -3.21 -2.91 15.71
CA GLY A 480 -3.61 -2.29 16.97
C GLY A 480 -3.33 -0.80 17.09
N THR A 481 -3.04 -0.09 16.00
CA THR A 481 -2.63 1.32 16.02
C THR A 481 -3.48 2.27 15.17
N GLY A 482 -4.39 1.77 14.32
CA GLY A 482 -5.14 2.58 13.35
C GLY A 482 -4.61 2.51 11.91
N ASP A 483 -3.60 1.68 11.65
CA ASP A 483 -3.09 1.37 10.31
C ASP A 483 -3.45 -0.08 9.97
N GLU A 484 -4.76 -0.39 9.98
CA GLU A 484 -5.23 -1.77 9.99
C GLU A 484 -5.31 -2.36 8.57
N PHE A 485 -4.45 -3.33 8.26
CA PHE A 485 -4.47 -4.07 6.99
C PHE A 485 -5.81 -4.75 6.68
N MET A 486 -6.68 -4.93 7.67
CA MET A 486 -8.03 -5.47 7.45
C MET A 486 -8.88 -4.55 6.57
N ALA A 487 -8.67 -3.23 6.63
CA ALA A 487 -9.40 -2.26 5.80
C ALA A 487 -9.17 -2.48 4.29
N PRO A 488 -7.93 -2.42 3.76
CA PRO A 488 -7.67 -2.70 2.35
C PRO A 488 -7.96 -4.17 1.97
N ALA A 489 -7.76 -5.12 2.90
CA ALA A 489 -8.10 -6.52 2.67
C ALA A 489 -9.62 -6.76 2.47
N ALA A 490 -10.49 -5.93 3.06
CA ALA A 490 -11.94 -6.01 2.82
C ALA A 490 -12.31 -5.76 1.35
N TYR A 491 -11.57 -4.88 0.65
CA TYR A 491 -11.76 -4.67 -0.79
C TYR A 491 -11.39 -5.94 -1.59
N SER A 492 -10.25 -6.56 -1.28
CA SER A 492 -9.86 -7.84 -1.89
C SER A 492 -10.94 -8.90 -1.65
N ALA A 493 -11.39 -9.06 -0.41
CA ALA A 493 -12.42 -10.04 -0.06
C ALA A 493 -13.74 -9.80 -0.83
N ALA A 494 -14.14 -8.54 -1.00
CA ALA A 494 -15.35 -8.18 -1.73
C ALA A 494 -15.24 -8.46 -3.24
N VAL A 495 -14.08 -8.22 -3.86
CA VAL A 495 -13.84 -8.56 -5.27
C VAL A 495 -13.84 -10.07 -5.49
N HIS A 496 -13.18 -10.83 -4.61
CA HIS A 496 -13.19 -12.30 -4.65
C HIS A 496 -14.55 -12.92 -4.26
N GLY A 497 -15.44 -12.13 -3.65
CA GLY A 497 -16.68 -12.63 -3.04
C GLY A 497 -16.40 -13.68 -1.95
N SER A 498 -15.41 -13.43 -1.10
CA SER A 498 -14.87 -14.39 -0.13
C SER A 498 -14.99 -13.87 1.31
N PRO A 499 -15.08 -14.75 2.32
CA PRO A 499 -14.96 -14.32 3.70
C PRO A 499 -13.52 -13.88 3.99
N ILE A 500 -13.40 -12.94 4.93
CA ILE A 500 -12.12 -12.44 5.43
C ILE A 500 -11.96 -12.75 6.92
N PHE A 501 -10.77 -13.23 7.30
CA PHE A 501 -10.47 -13.60 8.69
C PHE A 501 -9.16 -13.01 9.20
N SER A 502 -9.15 -12.70 10.49
CA SER A 502 -7.94 -12.45 11.26
C SER A 502 -7.21 -13.77 11.53
N LEU A 503 -5.91 -13.83 11.22
CA LEU A 503 -5.04 -14.92 11.66
C LEU A 503 -4.69 -14.82 13.16
N CYS A 504 -4.95 -13.66 13.77
CA CYS A 504 -4.79 -13.40 15.20
C CYS A 504 -6.11 -13.58 15.96
N GLY A 505 -6.03 -13.82 17.27
CA GLY A 505 -7.18 -13.93 18.18
C GLY A 505 -6.74 -14.37 19.58
N ASP A 506 -7.68 -14.85 20.41
CA ASP A 506 -7.41 -15.31 21.79
C ASP A 506 -6.27 -16.34 21.88
N ASP A 507 -6.03 -17.12 20.81
CA ASP A 507 -5.04 -18.20 20.80
C ASP A 507 -3.76 -17.90 20.02
N ASN A 508 -3.73 -16.93 19.09
CA ASN A 508 -2.59 -16.58 18.22
C ASN A 508 -1.78 -17.80 17.69
N VAL A 509 -2.44 -18.95 17.48
CA VAL A 509 -1.73 -20.20 17.16
C VAL A 509 -1.17 -20.13 15.75
N MET A 510 -1.91 -19.57 14.79
CA MET A 510 -1.49 -19.48 13.39
C MET A 510 -0.26 -18.59 13.21
N THR A 511 -0.24 -17.44 13.89
CA THR A 511 0.89 -16.51 13.83
C THR A 511 2.12 -17.08 14.52
N THR A 512 1.96 -17.75 15.65
CA THR A 512 3.07 -18.47 16.31
C THR A 512 3.62 -19.59 15.42
N ARG A 513 2.76 -20.35 14.73
CA ARG A 513 3.16 -21.36 13.74
C ARG A 513 3.97 -20.75 12.60
N ALA A 514 3.52 -19.62 12.07
CA ALA A 514 4.24 -18.91 11.02
C ALA A 514 5.69 -18.58 11.47
N GLN A 515 5.86 -18.09 12.71
CA GLN A 515 7.19 -17.81 13.28
C GLN A 515 8.02 -19.09 13.48
N GLU A 516 7.41 -20.16 13.96
CA GLU A 516 8.07 -21.47 14.14
C GLU A 516 8.62 -22.03 12.82
N THR A 517 7.86 -21.92 11.72
CA THR A 517 8.35 -22.34 10.39
C THR A 517 9.56 -21.54 9.94
N TRP A 518 9.73 -20.32 10.45
CA TRP A 518 10.84 -19.41 10.14
C TRP A 518 12.07 -19.64 11.02
N ALA A 519 11.92 -20.12 12.25
CA ALA A 519 13.02 -20.30 13.21
C ALA A 519 14.27 -21.02 12.64
N PRO A 520 14.13 -22.10 11.85
CA PRO A 520 15.29 -22.80 11.27
C PRO A 520 16.10 -21.98 10.27
N TYR A 521 15.48 -20.98 9.64
CA TYR A 521 16.16 -20.04 8.72
C TYR A 521 17.12 -19.10 9.45
N LEU A 522 16.93 -18.95 10.75
CA LEU A 522 17.81 -18.16 11.60
C LEU A 522 19.03 -18.99 12.05
N ILE A 523 19.04 -20.33 11.96
CA ILE A 523 20.08 -21.25 12.49
C ILE A 523 21.41 -21.17 11.72
N GLY A 524 22.38 -20.40 12.23
CA GLY A 524 23.76 -20.43 11.75
C GLY A 524 24.79 -20.18 12.86
N PRO A 525 25.73 -21.11 13.11
CA PRO A 525 26.90 -20.82 13.92
C PRO A 525 28.17 -20.64 13.09
N GLU A 526 29.03 -19.69 13.50
CA GLU A 526 30.48 -19.72 13.27
C GLU A 526 31.07 -20.99 13.91
N ILE A 527 30.98 -22.14 13.22
CA ILE A 527 31.73 -23.33 13.64
C ILE A 527 33.10 -23.32 12.98
N ASN A 528 34.15 -23.10 13.77
CA ASN A 528 35.53 -23.29 13.36
C ASN A 528 35.70 -24.66 12.66
N ASN A 529 36.17 -24.64 11.41
CA ASN A 529 36.50 -25.78 10.54
C ASN A 529 35.34 -26.58 9.91
N ILE A 530 34.10 -26.09 9.89
CA ILE A 530 33.00 -26.85 9.27
C ILE A 530 32.50 -26.21 7.97
N TYR A 531 32.48 -24.89 7.87
CA TYR A 531 32.26 -24.14 6.62
C TYR A 531 33.25 -22.96 6.58
N ILE A 532 33.82 -22.65 5.42
CA ILE A 532 35.11 -21.94 5.27
C ILE A 532 35.14 -20.60 6.02
N VAL A 533 35.76 -20.58 7.20
CA VAL A 533 36.49 -19.39 7.70
C VAL A 533 37.58 -19.86 8.65
N ASN A 534 38.81 -19.98 8.11
CA ASN A 534 39.94 -19.51 8.91
C ASN A 534 39.68 -18.01 9.08
N LYS A 535 39.66 -17.53 10.32
CA LYS A 535 39.02 -16.29 10.79
C LYS A 535 39.30 -14.98 10.04
N TYR A 536 40.05 -14.92 8.93
CA TYR A 536 40.31 -13.70 8.15
C TYR A 536 40.57 -13.88 6.64
N GLU A 537 40.25 -15.02 5.99
CA GLU A 537 40.57 -15.19 4.56
C GLU A 537 39.40 -15.75 3.70
N ASN A 538 38.70 -14.81 3.06
CA ASN A 538 38.10 -14.84 1.71
C ASN A 538 37.40 -16.11 1.19
N ARG A 539 36.09 -16.23 1.47
CA ARG A 539 35.05 -16.56 0.49
C ARG A 539 33.70 -15.99 0.94
N ALA A 540 33.01 -15.29 0.05
CA ALA A 540 31.73 -14.60 0.28
C ALA A 540 30.54 -15.39 -0.31
N GLU A 541 30.55 -16.72 -0.20
CA GLU A 541 29.41 -17.55 -0.58
C GLU A 541 28.76 -18.03 0.70
N ASN A 542 27.64 -17.41 1.09
CA ASN A 542 26.78 -17.77 2.23
C ASN A 542 26.16 -19.18 2.12
N GLY A 543 26.61 -20.01 1.16
CA GLY A 543 25.88 -21.14 0.61
C GLY A 543 25.60 -22.32 1.54
N TRP A 544 26.04 -22.28 2.81
CA TRP A 544 25.90 -23.42 3.72
C TRP A 544 25.03 -23.16 4.94
N TYR A 545 24.77 -21.89 5.30
CA TYR A 545 23.73 -21.55 6.29
C TYR A 545 22.33 -21.81 5.71
N ASP A 546 22.16 -21.64 4.40
CA ASP A 546 20.88 -21.74 3.68
C ASP A 546 20.46 -23.16 3.30
N GLU A 547 21.26 -24.17 3.63
CA GLU A 547 20.91 -25.58 3.39
C GLU A 547 20.05 -26.20 4.50
N ARG A 548 19.94 -25.61 5.70
CA ARG A 548 19.13 -26.17 6.80
C ARG A 548 17.64 -26.03 6.52
N ILE A 549 16.96 -27.15 6.32
CA ILE A 549 15.57 -27.20 5.85
C ILE A 549 14.61 -26.69 6.95
N PRO A 550 13.54 -25.94 6.61
CA PRO A 550 12.49 -25.60 7.58
C PRO A 550 12.02 -26.87 8.29
N ASN A 551 11.67 -26.74 9.56
CA ASN A 551 11.27 -27.89 10.35
C ASN A 551 10.04 -28.52 9.69
N LYS A 552 10.21 -29.76 9.21
CA LYS A 552 9.19 -30.52 8.49
C LYS A 552 7.90 -30.59 9.27
N PHE A 553 8.00 -30.83 10.57
CA PHE A 553 6.85 -30.91 11.47
C PHE A 553 6.17 -29.57 11.57
N SER A 554 6.93 -28.49 11.76
CA SER A 554 6.37 -27.13 11.80
C SER A 554 5.63 -26.78 10.49
N MET A 555 6.17 -27.17 9.33
CA MET A 555 5.51 -26.94 8.03
C MET A 555 4.21 -27.75 7.87
N MET A 556 4.22 -29.03 8.26
CA MET A 556 3.03 -29.90 8.22
C MET A 556 1.96 -29.46 9.21
N GLU A 557 2.36 -29.14 10.44
CA GLU A 557 1.46 -28.64 11.47
C GLU A 557 0.91 -27.26 11.10
N SER A 558 1.67 -26.42 10.39
CA SER A 558 1.19 -25.13 9.86
C SER A 558 0.01 -25.33 8.90
N VAL A 559 0.15 -26.20 7.89
CA VAL A 559 -0.94 -26.46 6.94
C VAL A 559 -2.13 -27.16 7.61
N ASP A 560 -1.89 -28.12 8.51
CA ASP A 560 -2.96 -28.79 9.26
C ASP A 560 -3.73 -27.84 10.18
N SER A 561 -3.00 -26.93 10.83
CA SER A 561 -3.62 -25.92 11.68
C SER A 561 -4.42 -24.92 10.85
N PHE A 562 -3.95 -24.57 9.64
CA PHE A 562 -4.68 -23.69 8.73
C PHE A 562 -5.94 -24.37 8.15
N GLU A 563 -5.87 -25.65 7.77
CA GLU A 563 -7.05 -26.45 7.40
C GLU A 563 -8.07 -26.49 8.56
N GLY A 564 -7.60 -26.70 9.80
CA GLY A 564 -8.41 -26.66 11.00
C GLY A 564 -9.04 -25.29 11.27
N PHE A 565 -8.26 -24.22 11.10
CA PHE A 565 -8.71 -22.83 11.22
C PHE A 565 -9.86 -22.54 10.26
N LEU A 566 -9.71 -22.86 8.97
CA LEU A 566 -10.76 -22.67 7.96
C LEU A 566 -11.95 -23.61 8.19
N SER A 567 -11.71 -24.85 8.62
CA SER A 567 -12.77 -25.82 8.93
C SER A 567 -13.65 -25.35 10.09
N SER A 568 -13.05 -24.79 11.15
CA SER A 568 -13.78 -24.24 12.30
C SER A 568 -14.68 -23.05 11.92
N ARG A 569 -14.32 -22.35 10.83
CA ARG A 569 -15.04 -21.21 10.27
C ARG A 569 -15.98 -21.59 9.12
N GLY A 570 -16.08 -22.88 8.77
CA GLY A 570 -16.92 -23.35 7.67
C GLY A 570 -16.46 -22.90 6.28
N ALA A 571 -15.19 -22.53 6.11
CA ALA A 571 -14.62 -21.98 4.89
C ALA A 571 -13.65 -22.94 4.16
N TYR A 572 -13.32 -24.09 4.75
CA TYR A 572 -12.37 -25.03 4.12
C TYR A 572 -13.00 -25.79 2.95
N ASN A 573 -12.39 -25.69 1.76
CA ASN A 573 -12.78 -26.45 0.59
C ASN A 573 -11.90 -27.69 0.43
N ALA A 574 -12.34 -28.85 0.95
CA ALA A 574 -11.59 -30.09 0.85
C ALA A 574 -11.61 -30.77 -0.55
N THR A 575 -12.31 -30.22 -1.54
CA THR A 575 -12.60 -30.94 -2.80
C THR A 575 -11.81 -30.46 -4.01
N ALA A 576 -11.29 -29.24 -3.95
CA ALA A 576 -10.51 -28.62 -5.01
C ALA A 576 -9.48 -27.64 -4.40
N PRO A 577 -8.39 -27.33 -5.10
CA PRO A 577 -7.45 -26.30 -4.67
C PRO A 577 -8.17 -25.00 -4.32
N GLN A 578 -7.71 -24.33 -3.26
CA GLN A 578 -8.37 -23.17 -2.68
C GLN A 578 -7.46 -21.94 -2.74
N PRO A 579 -7.83 -20.87 -3.46
CA PRO A 579 -7.11 -19.60 -3.43
C PRO A 579 -7.11 -18.96 -2.05
N VAL A 580 -5.97 -18.40 -1.65
CA VAL A 580 -5.78 -17.71 -0.37
C VAL A 580 -5.02 -16.40 -0.61
N VAL A 581 -5.63 -15.28 -0.25
CA VAL A 581 -4.94 -13.98 -0.25
C VAL A 581 -4.47 -13.66 1.16
N VAL A 582 -3.15 -13.48 1.33
CA VAL A 582 -2.54 -13.10 2.62
C VAL A 582 -2.18 -11.61 2.57
N VAL A 583 -2.88 -10.78 3.33
CA VAL A 583 -2.59 -9.34 3.45
C VAL A 583 -1.89 -9.09 4.78
N ALA A 584 -0.57 -9.13 4.76
CA ALA A 584 0.25 -8.89 5.96
C ALA A 584 1.71 -8.61 5.57
N PRO A 585 2.41 -7.74 6.30
CA PRO A 585 3.84 -7.56 6.12
C PRO A 585 4.59 -8.84 6.51
N VAL A 586 5.72 -9.05 5.84
CA VAL A 586 6.58 -10.23 6.03
C VAL A 586 7.24 -10.28 7.41
N THR A 587 7.30 -9.15 8.12
CA THR A 587 7.81 -9.03 9.50
C THR A 587 6.83 -9.59 10.53
N LEU A 588 5.53 -9.53 10.24
CA LEU A 588 4.47 -10.03 11.12
C LEU A 588 4.13 -11.49 10.83
N ILE A 589 4.03 -11.85 9.55
CA ILE A 589 3.81 -13.22 9.09
C ILE A 589 4.91 -13.58 8.07
N PRO A 590 5.92 -14.39 8.45
CA PRO A 590 7.03 -14.73 7.58
C PRO A 590 6.62 -15.49 6.32
N THR A 591 7.45 -15.40 5.28
CA THR A 591 7.23 -16.02 3.97
C THR A 591 7.23 -17.56 3.99
N SER A 592 7.74 -18.17 5.05
CA SER A 592 7.64 -19.62 5.27
C SER A 592 6.21 -20.08 5.55
N PHE A 593 5.34 -19.19 6.03
CA PHE A 593 3.92 -19.47 6.17
C PHE A 593 3.29 -19.74 4.79
N ASP A 594 3.46 -18.82 3.83
CA ASP A 594 2.91 -18.97 2.48
C ASP A 594 3.39 -20.27 1.85
N ARG A 595 4.70 -20.52 1.95
CA ARG A 595 5.34 -21.75 1.49
C ARG A 595 4.69 -23.01 2.09
N SER A 596 4.29 -22.99 3.37
CA SER A 596 3.67 -24.14 4.02
C SER A 596 2.30 -24.50 3.45
N LEU A 597 1.63 -23.52 2.82
CA LEU A 597 0.28 -23.68 2.29
C LEU A 597 0.25 -24.19 0.83
N GLN A 598 1.35 -24.05 0.08
CA GLN A 598 1.47 -24.16 -1.39
C GLN A 598 1.21 -25.54 -2.06
N SER A 599 0.33 -26.36 -1.50
CA SER A 599 -0.11 -27.63 -2.10
C SER A 599 -1.60 -27.58 -2.44
N HIS A 600 -2.44 -27.65 -1.40
CA HIS A 600 -3.88 -27.52 -1.56
C HIS A 600 -4.31 -26.06 -1.69
N PHE A 601 -3.57 -25.16 -1.06
CA PHE A 601 -3.85 -23.73 -1.13
C PHE A 601 -2.99 -23.06 -2.20
N GLN A 602 -3.61 -22.16 -2.95
CA GLN A 602 -2.95 -21.30 -3.93
C GLN A 602 -2.74 -19.93 -3.27
N SER A 603 -1.72 -19.85 -2.40
CA SER A 603 -1.44 -18.64 -1.63
C SER A 603 -0.75 -17.57 -2.48
N GLY A 604 -1.26 -16.34 -2.39
CA GLY A 604 -0.59 -15.12 -2.85
C GLY A 604 -0.59 -14.07 -1.74
N ARG A 605 0.50 -13.34 -1.60
CA ARG A 605 0.70 -12.37 -0.50
C ARG A 605 0.74 -10.94 -1.00
N ILE A 606 0.03 -10.04 -0.33
CA ILE A 606 0.25 -8.60 -0.40
C ILE A 606 1.18 -8.20 0.76
N PRO A 607 2.49 -7.95 0.50
CA PRO A 607 3.50 -7.81 1.55
C PRO A 607 3.67 -6.36 2.03
N ALA A 608 2.64 -5.52 1.89
CA ALA A 608 2.71 -4.10 2.22
C ALA A 608 3.03 -3.88 3.72
N GLU A 609 3.74 -2.79 3.99
CA GLU A 609 4.18 -2.42 5.35
C GLU A 609 3.22 -1.44 6.04
N THR A 610 2.27 -0.87 5.28
CA THR A 610 1.26 0.10 5.72
C THR A 610 -0.06 -0.15 4.98
N ALA A 611 -1.20 0.25 5.54
CA ALA A 611 -2.52 0.01 4.96
C ALA A 611 -2.74 0.80 3.65
N ASP A 612 -2.14 1.99 3.53
CA ASP A 612 -2.19 2.81 2.31
C ASP A 612 -1.53 2.11 1.12
N LEU A 613 -0.30 1.60 1.29
CA LEU A 613 0.39 0.82 0.28
C LEU A 613 -0.37 -0.48 -0.03
N ALA A 614 -0.92 -1.15 1.00
CA ALA A 614 -1.72 -2.36 0.80
C ALA A 614 -2.94 -2.08 -0.11
N SER A 615 -3.61 -0.95 0.07
CA SER A 615 -4.74 -0.54 -0.78
C SER A 615 -4.31 -0.43 -2.25
N VAL A 616 -3.17 0.20 -2.53
CA VAL A 616 -2.64 0.37 -3.90
C VAL A 616 -2.29 -0.98 -4.52
N LEU A 617 -1.53 -1.83 -3.80
CA LEU A 617 -1.10 -3.13 -4.31
C LEU A 617 -2.29 -4.06 -4.61
N ILE A 618 -3.31 -4.05 -3.74
CA ILE A 618 -4.54 -4.84 -3.91
C ILE A 618 -5.32 -4.36 -5.14
N ASN A 619 -5.58 -3.05 -5.25
CA ASN A 619 -6.33 -2.50 -6.38
C ASN A 619 -5.58 -2.74 -7.70
N ARG A 620 -4.26 -2.57 -7.72
CA ARG A 620 -3.43 -2.82 -8.92
C ARG A 620 -3.52 -4.28 -9.37
N GLY A 621 -3.41 -5.24 -8.44
CA GLY A 621 -3.55 -6.67 -8.74
C GLY A 621 -4.93 -7.05 -9.26
N LEU A 622 -5.99 -6.61 -8.57
CA LEU A 622 -7.38 -6.98 -8.92
C LEU A 622 -7.91 -6.28 -10.17
N LEU A 623 -7.39 -5.08 -10.49
CA LEU A 623 -7.75 -4.32 -11.67
C LEU A 623 -6.75 -4.51 -12.82
N HIS A 624 -5.77 -5.40 -12.67
CA HIS A 624 -4.75 -5.69 -13.70
C HIS A 624 -5.38 -5.99 -15.06
N ARG A 625 -6.53 -6.68 -15.11
CA ARG A 625 -7.29 -6.93 -16.36
C ARG A 625 -7.55 -5.68 -17.19
N TYR A 626 -7.62 -4.51 -16.57
CA TYR A 626 -7.90 -3.24 -17.23
C TYR A 626 -6.62 -2.44 -17.44
N ILE A 627 -5.87 -2.21 -16.36
CA ILE A 627 -4.69 -1.33 -16.38
C ILE A 627 -3.51 -1.90 -17.17
N TYR A 628 -3.45 -3.21 -17.45
CA TYR A 628 -2.38 -3.72 -18.32
C TYR A 628 -2.40 -3.11 -19.73
N LEU A 629 -3.57 -2.60 -20.18
CA LEU A 629 -3.72 -1.95 -21.49
C LEU A 629 -3.14 -0.54 -21.56
N THR A 630 -2.78 0.08 -20.43
CA THR A 630 -2.13 1.40 -20.41
C THR A 630 -0.63 1.32 -20.63
N ALA A 631 -0.07 0.12 -20.42
CA ALA A 631 1.35 -0.13 -20.48
C ALA A 631 1.93 0.12 -21.89
N GLN A 632 3.05 0.84 -21.96
CA GLN A 632 3.72 1.18 -23.20
C GLN A 632 4.18 -0.03 -24.03
N SER A 633 4.48 -1.16 -23.38
CA SER A 633 4.93 -2.42 -24.00
C SER A 633 4.12 -3.63 -23.51
N ALA A 634 2.79 -3.47 -23.45
CA ALA A 634 1.84 -4.49 -22.99
C ALA A 634 1.86 -5.82 -23.80
N ASP A 635 2.43 -5.83 -25.00
CA ASP A 635 2.58 -7.00 -25.88
C ASP A 635 3.99 -7.60 -25.83
N THR A 636 4.86 -7.10 -24.95
CA THR A 636 6.27 -7.49 -24.90
C THR A 636 6.60 -8.24 -23.61
N ALA A 637 7.39 -9.31 -23.72
CA ALA A 637 7.97 -10.03 -22.60
C ALA A 637 9.49 -9.89 -22.59
N LEU A 638 10.03 -9.50 -21.43
CA LEU A 638 11.47 -9.39 -21.20
C LEU A 638 12.04 -10.70 -20.65
N VAL A 639 13.06 -11.23 -21.32
CA VAL A 639 13.76 -12.45 -20.95
C VAL A 639 15.22 -12.14 -20.58
N SER A 640 15.52 -12.19 -19.29
CA SER A 640 16.84 -11.88 -18.71
C SER A 640 17.51 -13.13 -18.13
N LEU A 641 18.11 -13.96 -18.98
CA LEU A 641 18.74 -15.22 -18.57
C LEU A 641 20.27 -15.08 -18.50
N TYR A 642 20.76 -14.57 -17.37
CA TYR A 642 22.20 -14.40 -17.09
C TYR A 642 22.86 -15.71 -16.64
N ALA A 643 22.20 -16.50 -15.80
CA ALA A 643 22.66 -17.83 -15.39
C ALA A 643 21.46 -18.80 -15.44
N TYR A 644 21.56 -19.87 -16.24
CA TYR A 644 20.40 -20.67 -16.64
C TYR A 644 20.79 -22.10 -17.07
N THR A 645 19.78 -22.96 -17.25
CA THR A 645 19.96 -24.34 -17.73
C THR A 645 19.64 -24.46 -19.22
N ASP A 646 20.44 -25.23 -19.96
CA ASP A 646 20.15 -25.48 -21.37
C ASP A 646 20.57 -26.89 -21.85
N GLY A 647 19.64 -27.64 -22.42
CA GLY A 647 19.88 -29.01 -22.93
C GLY A 647 19.91 -30.10 -21.84
N ALA A 648 19.50 -29.79 -20.61
CA ALA A 648 19.38 -30.76 -19.52
C ALA A 648 18.14 -31.64 -19.67
N THR A 649 18.22 -32.91 -19.25
CA THR A 649 17.03 -33.77 -19.17
C THR A 649 16.40 -33.60 -17.80
N PHE A 650 15.12 -33.24 -17.77
CA PHE A 650 14.31 -33.13 -16.54
C PHE A 650 13.21 -34.20 -16.54
N ILE A 651 12.90 -34.77 -15.38
CA ILE A 651 11.82 -35.75 -15.21
C ILE A 651 10.86 -35.18 -14.16
N ASP A 652 9.59 -35.01 -14.53
CA ASP A 652 8.57 -34.54 -13.59
C ASP A 652 8.08 -35.68 -12.66
N ASN A 653 7.24 -35.33 -11.69
CA ASN A 653 6.61 -36.28 -10.76
C ASN A 653 5.72 -37.32 -11.43
N ASN A 654 5.28 -37.07 -12.66
CA ASN A 654 4.48 -37.98 -13.47
C ASN A 654 5.35 -38.89 -14.34
N TYR A 655 6.67 -38.85 -14.20
CA TYR A 655 7.66 -39.58 -14.98
C TYR A 655 7.68 -39.20 -16.47
N ASN A 656 7.21 -38.01 -16.81
CA ASN A 656 7.37 -37.42 -18.14
C ASN A 656 8.79 -36.87 -18.30
N TYR A 657 9.36 -37.02 -19.49
CA TYR A 657 10.72 -36.59 -19.80
C TYR A 657 10.69 -35.29 -20.61
N TYR A 658 11.42 -34.30 -20.13
CA TYR A 658 11.60 -32.99 -20.76
C TYR A 658 13.07 -32.77 -21.12
N THR A 659 13.31 -32.00 -22.17
CA THR A 659 14.61 -31.37 -22.40
C THR A 659 14.45 -29.90 -22.06
N LEU A 660 15.08 -29.47 -20.96
CA LEU A 660 15.02 -28.10 -20.47
C LEU A 660 16.01 -27.26 -21.25
N THR A 661 15.48 -26.43 -22.14
CA THR A 661 16.19 -25.35 -22.85
C THR A 661 15.51 -24.06 -22.41
N GLN A 662 15.97 -23.49 -21.29
CA GLN A 662 15.18 -22.51 -20.52
C GLN A 662 14.83 -21.26 -21.32
N ILE A 663 15.73 -20.78 -22.20
CA ILE A 663 15.43 -19.66 -23.11
C ILE A 663 14.31 -20.07 -24.06
N GLU A 664 14.55 -21.09 -24.89
CA GLU A 664 13.65 -21.48 -25.97
C GLU A 664 12.29 -21.94 -25.45
N ASN A 665 12.23 -22.69 -24.35
CA ASN A 665 10.95 -23.18 -23.83
C ASN A 665 10.06 -22.05 -23.27
N SER A 666 10.66 -21.00 -22.70
CA SER A 666 9.93 -19.82 -22.25
C SER A 666 9.53 -18.94 -23.43
N THR A 667 10.45 -18.69 -24.36
CA THR A 667 10.18 -17.79 -25.50
C THR A 667 9.21 -18.41 -26.49
N ASP A 668 9.32 -19.70 -26.79
CA ASP A 668 8.37 -20.41 -27.66
C ASP A 668 6.94 -20.32 -27.11
N ALA A 669 6.77 -20.39 -25.79
CA ALA A 669 5.46 -20.27 -25.14
C ALA A 669 4.90 -18.84 -25.26
N LEU A 670 5.73 -17.84 -24.93
CA LEU A 670 5.36 -16.42 -25.00
C LEU A 670 5.05 -15.98 -26.43
N GLU A 671 5.90 -16.32 -27.41
CA GLU A 671 5.65 -16.04 -28.83
C GLU A 671 4.39 -16.74 -29.34
N SER A 672 4.13 -17.98 -28.89
CA SER A 672 2.90 -18.71 -29.23
C SER A 672 1.64 -18.07 -28.64
N ALA A 673 1.79 -17.39 -27.50
CA ALA A 673 0.74 -16.61 -26.86
C ALA A 673 0.62 -15.16 -27.39
N GLY A 674 1.44 -14.78 -28.39
CA GLY A 674 1.31 -13.50 -29.08
C GLY A 674 2.27 -12.40 -28.60
N PHE A 675 3.20 -12.69 -27.69
CA PHE A 675 4.13 -11.69 -27.15
C PHE A 675 5.40 -11.54 -28.00
N ASP A 676 5.83 -10.29 -28.19
CA ASP A 676 7.17 -9.96 -28.68
C ASP A 676 8.21 -10.20 -27.58
N ILE A 677 9.42 -10.62 -27.97
CA ILE A 677 10.47 -10.98 -27.01
C ILE A 677 11.64 -10.00 -27.05
N GLU A 678 11.98 -9.46 -25.89
CA GLU A 678 13.23 -8.74 -25.66
C GLU A 678 14.22 -9.56 -24.83
N TYR A 679 15.51 -9.42 -25.15
CA TYR A 679 16.60 -10.20 -24.55
C TYR A 679 17.69 -9.27 -24.03
N HIS A 680 17.75 -9.11 -22.71
CA HIS A 680 18.73 -8.24 -22.08
C HIS A 680 19.25 -8.85 -20.78
N VAL A 681 20.57 -8.83 -20.61
CA VAL A 681 21.24 -9.14 -19.32
C VAL A 681 22.13 -7.99 -18.83
N GLY A 682 22.28 -6.93 -19.63
CA GLY A 682 22.94 -5.69 -19.21
C GLY A 682 22.05 -4.87 -18.28
N LEU A 683 22.58 -4.36 -17.17
CA LEU A 683 21.81 -3.60 -16.17
C LEU A 683 21.01 -2.44 -16.79
N ASP A 684 21.68 -1.54 -17.51
CA ASP A 684 21.04 -0.36 -18.11
C ASP A 684 19.95 -0.73 -19.14
N ALA A 685 20.18 -1.81 -19.90
CA ALA A 685 19.23 -2.29 -20.91
C ALA A 685 18.00 -2.92 -20.26
N VAL A 686 18.20 -3.75 -19.22
CA VAL A 686 17.10 -4.35 -18.45
C VAL A 686 16.26 -3.27 -17.78
N VAL A 687 16.88 -2.28 -17.12
CA VAL A 687 16.16 -1.16 -16.50
C VAL A 687 15.36 -0.38 -17.56
N SER A 688 15.94 -0.11 -18.72
CA SER A 688 15.25 0.57 -19.81
C SER A 688 14.05 -0.22 -20.35
N SER A 689 14.15 -1.54 -20.48
CA SER A 689 13.05 -2.39 -20.97
C SER A 689 11.93 -2.51 -19.94
N ILE A 690 12.22 -2.70 -18.65
CA ILE A 690 11.14 -2.78 -17.66
C ILE A 690 10.42 -1.44 -17.46
N GLN A 691 11.12 -0.31 -17.59
CA GLN A 691 10.50 1.02 -17.57
C GLN A 691 9.67 1.33 -18.81
N SER A 692 9.79 0.54 -19.88
CA SER A 692 8.83 0.60 -20.99
C SER A 692 7.54 -0.19 -20.69
N GLN A 693 7.37 -0.65 -19.44
CA GLN A 693 6.16 -1.31 -18.93
C GLN A 693 5.83 -2.59 -19.73
N VAL A 694 6.73 -3.57 -19.66
CA VAL A 694 6.52 -4.90 -20.26
C VAL A 694 5.38 -5.67 -19.58
N ALA A 695 4.79 -6.65 -20.27
CA ALA A 695 3.75 -7.50 -19.67
C ALA A 695 4.31 -8.54 -18.69
N LEU A 696 5.46 -9.11 -19.03
CA LEU A 696 6.12 -10.14 -18.23
C LEU A 696 7.62 -9.95 -18.24
N TRP A 697 8.25 -10.14 -17.09
CA TRP A 697 9.71 -10.21 -16.96
C TRP A 697 10.13 -11.51 -16.30
N THR A 698 10.90 -12.34 -17.00
CA THR A 698 11.52 -13.54 -16.44
C THR A 698 13.02 -13.35 -16.30
N LEU A 699 13.51 -13.48 -15.07
CA LEU A 699 14.90 -13.29 -14.68
C LEU A 699 15.49 -14.60 -14.15
N SER A 700 16.62 -15.03 -14.69
CA SER A 700 17.40 -16.15 -14.15
C SER A 700 18.84 -15.75 -13.91
N THR A 701 19.25 -15.76 -12.64
CA THR A 701 20.54 -15.24 -12.20
C THR A 701 20.97 -15.80 -10.84
N HIS A 702 22.16 -15.42 -10.37
CA HIS A 702 22.60 -15.66 -9.00
C HIS A 702 22.02 -14.59 -8.06
N GLY A 703 21.61 -15.00 -6.87
CA GLY A 703 21.13 -14.12 -5.80
C GLY A 703 21.83 -14.40 -4.46
N THR A 704 21.96 -13.37 -3.63
CA THR A 704 22.45 -13.44 -2.25
C THR A 704 21.84 -12.30 -1.42
N LEU A 705 22.02 -12.31 -0.10
CA LEU A 705 21.57 -11.25 0.82
C LEU A 705 22.72 -10.43 1.43
N THR A 706 23.97 -10.77 1.10
CA THR A 706 25.13 -9.98 1.51
C THR A 706 26.32 -10.25 0.59
N LEU A 707 27.14 -9.21 0.38
CA LEU A 707 28.41 -9.25 -0.35
C LEU A 707 29.62 -9.57 0.54
N LEU A 708 29.46 -9.49 1.87
CA LEU A 708 30.52 -9.71 2.85
C LEU A 708 30.15 -10.89 3.78
N PRO A 709 31.10 -11.74 4.16
CA PRO A 709 30.92 -12.70 5.25
C PRO A 709 30.89 -11.90 6.57
N ARG A 710 29.72 -11.43 6.96
CA ARG A 710 29.42 -10.84 8.26
C ARG A 710 28.25 -11.60 8.89
N ASP A 711 27.88 -11.21 10.12
CA ASP A 711 26.71 -11.66 10.89
C ASP A 711 25.48 -11.99 10.00
N PRO A 712 24.57 -12.90 10.41
CA PRO A 712 23.46 -13.37 9.57
C PRO A 712 22.75 -12.19 8.89
N PRO A 713 22.52 -12.24 7.57
CA PRO A 713 21.95 -11.12 6.82
C PRO A 713 20.56 -10.77 7.36
N ASP A 714 20.21 -9.49 7.35
CA ASP A 714 18.86 -9.04 7.72
C ASP A 714 17.84 -9.74 6.82
N ARG A 715 16.88 -10.45 7.43
CA ARG A 715 15.79 -11.15 6.73
C ARG A 715 14.49 -10.87 7.49
N PRO A 716 13.36 -10.68 6.81
CA PRO A 716 13.18 -10.63 5.35
C PRO A 716 13.54 -9.27 4.70
N ASN A 717 13.97 -8.27 5.48
CA ASN A 717 14.07 -6.87 5.04
C ASN A 717 15.48 -6.41 4.64
N GLY A 718 16.44 -7.33 4.53
CA GLY A 718 17.76 -6.98 4.03
C GLY A 718 17.75 -6.70 2.53
N PRO A 719 18.73 -5.94 2.02
CA PRO A 719 18.89 -5.74 0.59
C PRO A 719 19.18 -7.06 -0.10
N GLY A 720 18.45 -7.31 -1.19
CA GLY A 720 18.72 -8.41 -2.11
C GLY A 720 19.89 -8.02 -3.01
N PHE A 721 20.78 -8.96 -3.31
CA PHE A 721 21.88 -8.76 -4.24
C PHE A 721 21.80 -9.80 -5.35
N PHE A 722 21.90 -9.37 -6.59
CA PHE A 722 21.81 -10.28 -7.72
C PHE A 722 22.78 -9.94 -8.85
N SER A 723 23.12 -10.95 -9.64
CA SER A 723 24.12 -10.82 -10.69
C SER A 723 23.53 -10.28 -11.98
N MET A 724 24.20 -9.31 -12.58
CA MET A 724 23.90 -8.73 -13.88
C MET A 724 25.18 -8.54 -14.68
N ARG A 725 25.07 -8.04 -15.90
CA ARG A 725 26.20 -7.67 -16.76
C ARG A 725 26.30 -6.14 -16.90
N THR A 726 27.52 -5.61 -16.97
CA THR A 726 27.79 -4.17 -17.18
C THR A 726 27.69 -3.75 -18.64
N VAL A 727 27.78 -4.71 -19.56
CA VAL A 727 27.60 -4.52 -21.00
C VAL A 727 26.52 -5.48 -21.45
N ASP A 728 25.54 -4.96 -22.15
CA ASP A 728 24.40 -5.74 -22.59
C ASP A 728 24.78 -6.86 -23.58
N ALA A 729 23.97 -7.91 -23.54
CA ALA A 729 23.99 -9.09 -24.39
C ALA A 729 22.60 -9.73 -24.35
N LYS A 730 22.28 -10.62 -25.29
CA LYS A 730 20.97 -11.28 -25.32
C LYS A 730 20.75 -12.18 -24.10
N TRP A 731 21.78 -12.91 -23.71
CA TRP A 731 21.77 -13.86 -22.60
C TRP A 731 23.19 -14.02 -22.05
N GLY A 732 23.32 -14.63 -20.89
CA GLY A 732 24.61 -15.02 -20.34
C GLY A 732 25.32 -16.05 -21.22
N PHE A 733 26.65 -16.02 -21.19
CA PHE A 733 27.53 -17.01 -21.82
C PHE A 733 28.82 -17.09 -21.02
N GLU A 734 29.66 -18.11 -21.27
CA GLU A 734 30.84 -18.37 -20.44
C GLU A 734 32.14 -17.84 -21.06
N ILE A 735 32.22 -17.84 -22.40
CA ILE A 735 33.39 -17.38 -23.16
C ILE A 735 32.99 -16.35 -24.21
N SER A 736 32.06 -16.69 -25.11
CA SER A 736 31.44 -15.77 -26.06
C SER A 736 30.10 -16.32 -26.55
N GLU A 737 29.22 -15.45 -27.07
CA GLU A 737 27.97 -15.86 -27.73
C GLU A 737 28.21 -16.90 -28.84
N SER A 738 29.25 -16.70 -29.66
CA SER A 738 29.57 -17.62 -30.76
C SER A 738 30.02 -19.01 -30.29
N GLU A 739 30.68 -19.10 -29.13
CA GLU A 739 31.11 -20.37 -28.56
C GLU A 739 29.93 -21.10 -27.92
N ARG A 740 29.05 -20.34 -27.27
CA ARG A 740 27.79 -20.83 -26.70
C ARG A 740 26.87 -21.44 -27.76
N GLU A 741 26.76 -20.81 -28.92
CA GLU A 741 25.98 -21.33 -30.06
C GLU A 741 26.68 -22.51 -30.79
N SER A 742 27.88 -22.89 -30.37
CA SER A 742 28.64 -23.98 -31.00
C SER A 742 28.31 -25.33 -30.38
N SER A 743 28.43 -26.40 -31.16
CA SER A 743 28.27 -27.78 -30.66
C SER A 743 29.37 -28.23 -29.67
N GLY A 744 30.29 -27.33 -29.28
CA GLY A 744 31.40 -27.58 -28.36
C GLY A 744 31.08 -27.30 -26.90
N ASP A 745 30.04 -26.50 -26.63
CA ASP A 745 29.50 -26.27 -25.30
C ASP A 745 28.55 -27.41 -24.92
N SER A 746 28.81 -28.12 -23.82
CA SER A 746 28.20 -29.45 -23.58
C SER A 746 27.91 -29.81 -22.11
N ASP A 747 28.15 -28.89 -21.17
CA ASP A 747 27.89 -29.14 -19.75
C ASP A 747 26.44 -28.82 -19.33
N LYS A 748 25.65 -28.27 -20.25
CA LYS A 748 24.20 -28.04 -20.15
C LYS A 748 23.79 -27.01 -19.10
N LEU A 749 24.74 -26.17 -18.70
CA LEU A 749 24.61 -25.16 -17.67
C LEU A 749 25.32 -23.90 -18.16
N VAL A 750 24.73 -22.74 -17.98
CA VAL A 750 25.39 -21.48 -18.31
C VAL A 750 25.63 -20.71 -17.03
N ASN A 751 26.91 -20.54 -16.68
CA ASN A 751 27.31 -19.87 -15.46
C ASN A 751 28.47 -18.87 -15.69
N PRO A 752 28.19 -17.64 -16.16
CA PRO A 752 29.24 -16.68 -16.55
C PRO A 752 30.24 -16.36 -15.43
N VAL A 753 29.80 -16.33 -14.17
CA VAL A 753 30.67 -15.99 -13.02
C VAL A 753 31.74 -17.04 -12.73
N ALA A 754 31.62 -18.26 -13.28
CA ALA A 754 32.64 -19.29 -13.16
C ALA A 754 33.83 -19.09 -14.13
N TYR A 755 33.73 -18.15 -15.08
CA TYR A 755 34.67 -18.02 -16.19
C TYR A 755 35.40 -16.67 -16.22
N GLN A 756 36.72 -16.72 -16.32
CA GLN A 756 37.59 -15.53 -16.25
C GLN A 756 37.32 -14.50 -17.36
N SER A 757 36.85 -14.94 -18.53
CA SER A 757 36.46 -14.09 -19.67
C SER A 757 35.34 -13.11 -19.30
N GLU A 758 34.40 -13.57 -18.49
CA GLU A 758 33.16 -12.86 -18.17
C GLU A 758 33.21 -12.13 -16.82
N LEU A 759 34.12 -12.51 -15.92
CA LEU A 759 34.33 -11.81 -14.64
C LEU A 759 34.54 -10.29 -14.77
N GLN A 760 35.06 -9.80 -15.89
CA GLN A 760 35.25 -8.36 -16.11
C GLN A 760 33.96 -7.60 -16.46
N TYR A 761 32.93 -8.32 -16.93
CA TYR A 761 31.64 -7.75 -17.30
C TYR A 761 30.57 -8.01 -16.24
N HIS A 762 30.80 -8.96 -15.34
CA HIS A 762 29.92 -9.23 -14.20
C HIS A 762 29.82 -8.02 -13.27
N THR A 763 28.61 -7.69 -12.86
CA THR A 763 28.32 -6.81 -11.74
C THR A 763 27.33 -7.48 -10.78
N THR A 764 27.44 -7.17 -9.50
CA THR A 764 26.40 -7.49 -8.52
C THR A 764 25.69 -6.20 -8.17
N VAL A 765 24.36 -6.21 -8.18
CA VAL A 765 23.50 -5.05 -7.95
C VAL A 765 22.67 -5.30 -6.70
N SER A 766 22.60 -4.32 -5.80
CA SER A 766 21.68 -4.40 -4.65
C SER A 766 20.26 -3.94 -5.04
N THR A 767 19.25 -4.30 -4.24
CA THR A 767 17.89 -3.78 -4.42
C THR A 767 17.89 -2.25 -4.42
N ASP A 768 18.55 -1.60 -3.46
CA ASP A 768 18.68 -0.13 -3.42
C ASP A 768 19.29 0.48 -4.70
N GLU A 769 20.37 -0.13 -5.22
CA GLU A 769 21.04 0.35 -6.43
C GLU A 769 20.15 0.18 -7.67
N PHE A 770 19.31 -0.86 -7.68
CA PHE A 770 18.35 -1.10 -8.73
C PHE A 770 17.17 -0.11 -8.65
N GLU A 771 16.59 0.05 -7.47
CA GLU A 771 15.48 0.97 -7.17
C GLU A 771 15.82 2.42 -7.51
N ALA A 772 17.04 2.86 -7.21
CA ALA A 772 17.50 4.22 -7.50
C ALA A 772 17.44 4.62 -8.99
N ASN A 773 17.30 3.63 -9.89
CA ASN A 773 17.16 3.84 -11.34
C ASN A 773 15.78 3.41 -11.87
N LEU A 774 14.88 2.96 -11.00
CA LEU A 774 13.57 2.45 -11.37
C LEU A 774 12.50 3.54 -11.20
N GLY A 775 11.58 3.62 -12.14
CA GLY A 775 10.40 4.48 -12.07
C GLY A 775 9.15 3.60 -12.07
N ASP A 776 8.04 4.12 -12.57
CA ASP A 776 6.90 3.25 -12.87
C ASP A 776 7.29 2.16 -13.89
N ILE A 777 6.94 0.91 -13.57
CA ILE A 777 7.10 -0.24 -14.47
C ILE A 777 5.75 -0.77 -14.97
N GLY A 778 4.63 -0.08 -14.68
CA GLY A 778 3.29 -0.44 -15.13
C GLY A 778 2.69 -1.55 -14.28
N SER A 779 2.32 -2.67 -14.90
CA SER A 779 1.76 -3.82 -14.17
C SER A 779 2.31 -5.20 -14.59
N PRO A 780 3.63 -5.42 -14.65
CA PRO A 780 4.21 -6.67 -15.09
C PRO A 780 3.99 -7.81 -14.10
N ILE A 781 3.98 -9.03 -14.64
CA ILE A 781 4.24 -10.26 -13.87
C ILE A 781 5.74 -10.53 -13.91
N VAL A 782 6.36 -10.73 -12.74
CA VAL A 782 7.82 -10.94 -12.62
C VAL A 782 8.11 -12.35 -12.09
N ILE A 783 8.96 -13.11 -12.80
CA ILE A 783 9.42 -14.43 -12.40
C ILE A 783 10.91 -14.34 -12.05
N VAL A 784 11.23 -14.48 -10.76
CA VAL A 784 12.59 -14.41 -10.24
C VAL A 784 13.15 -15.81 -9.97
N THR A 785 14.07 -16.23 -10.82
CA THR A 785 14.81 -17.49 -10.71
C THR A 785 16.21 -17.22 -10.16
N ALA A 786 16.28 -16.99 -8.85
CA ALA A 786 17.53 -16.74 -8.13
C ALA A 786 17.43 -17.18 -6.67
N CYS A 787 18.58 -17.38 -6.03
CA CYS A 787 18.65 -17.73 -4.61
C CYS A 787 18.26 -16.54 -3.73
N LEU A 788 17.49 -16.80 -2.66
CA LEU A 788 17.25 -15.90 -1.51
C LEU A 788 16.48 -14.59 -1.76
N LEU A 789 16.27 -14.17 -3.01
CA LEU A 789 15.67 -12.86 -3.29
C LEU A 789 14.21 -12.72 -2.82
N GLY A 790 13.48 -13.83 -2.63
CA GLY A 790 12.16 -13.85 -1.98
C GLY A 790 12.19 -13.67 -0.45
N GLY A 791 13.38 -13.60 0.15
CA GLY A 791 13.61 -13.28 1.56
C GLY A 791 14.33 -11.94 1.73
N SER A 792 14.23 -11.09 0.72
CA SER A 792 14.77 -9.72 0.66
C SER A 792 13.65 -8.73 0.39
N GLU A 793 13.95 -7.43 0.40
CA GLU A 793 13.00 -6.37 0.03
C GLU A 793 12.68 -6.30 -1.47
N LEU A 794 13.39 -7.06 -2.33
CA LEU A 794 13.24 -7.02 -3.79
C LEU A 794 11.78 -7.19 -4.27
N PRO A 795 10.99 -8.18 -3.78
CA PRO A 795 9.62 -8.36 -4.26
C PRO A 795 8.71 -7.17 -3.90
N LEU A 796 8.81 -6.65 -2.67
CA LEU A 796 8.03 -5.49 -2.25
C LEU A 796 8.43 -4.25 -3.04
N MET A 797 9.72 -4.02 -3.27
CA MET A 797 10.22 -2.92 -4.11
C MET A 797 9.63 -3.01 -5.53
N MET A 798 9.69 -4.18 -6.19
CA MET A 798 9.11 -4.35 -7.52
C MET A 798 7.60 -4.05 -7.54
N MET A 799 6.86 -4.47 -6.50
CA MET A 799 5.43 -4.18 -6.38
C MET A 799 5.14 -2.70 -6.14
N ARG A 800 5.98 -1.98 -5.36
CA ARG A 800 5.90 -0.52 -5.20
C ARG A 800 6.05 0.22 -6.52
N HIS A 801 6.87 -0.31 -7.41
CA HIS A 801 7.10 0.26 -8.75
C HIS A 801 6.06 -0.15 -9.79
N GLY A 802 5.16 -1.09 -9.49
CA GLY A 802 4.05 -1.45 -10.38
C GLY A 802 3.80 -2.94 -10.56
N ALA A 803 4.77 -3.82 -10.25
CA ALA A 803 4.56 -5.26 -10.48
C ALA A 803 3.30 -5.79 -9.74
N VAL A 804 2.42 -6.47 -10.46
CA VAL A 804 1.17 -7.05 -9.90
C VAL A 804 1.41 -8.43 -9.30
N ALA A 805 2.47 -9.10 -9.73
CA ALA A 805 2.88 -10.38 -9.20
C ALA A 805 4.40 -10.55 -9.32
N VAL A 806 5.02 -11.09 -8.27
CA VAL A 806 6.43 -11.46 -8.25
C VAL A 806 6.55 -12.87 -7.68
N THR A 807 7.10 -13.82 -8.44
CA THR A 807 7.50 -15.12 -7.87
C THR A 807 8.98 -15.10 -7.52
N ALA A 808 9.31 -15.41 -6.27
CA ALA A 808 10.70 -15.40 -5.81
C ALA A 808 10.92 -16.43 -4.71
N SER A 809 12.14 -16.98 -4.66
CA SER A 809 12.51 -17.96 -3.64
C SER A 809 13.15 -17.27 -2.44
N PRO A 810 12.66 -17.47 -1.20
CA PRO A 810 13.35 -17.03 0.01
C PRO A 810 14.59 -17.90 0.32
N ARG A 811 14.92 -18.87 -0.55
CA ARG A 811 15.94 -19.91 -0.34
C ARG A 811 16.84 -20.12 -1.54
N THR A 812 17.92 -20.87 -1.32
CA THR A 812 18.74 -21.43 -2.39
C THR A 812 17.89 -22.28 -3.33
N VAL A 813 18.07 -22.05 -4.63
CA VAL A 813 17.44 -22.82 -5.70
C VAL A 813 18.53 -23.48 -6.55
N TYR A 814 18.19 -24.58 -7.23
CA TYR A 814 19.10 -25.27 -8.14
C TYR A 814 18.71 -25.04 -9.59
N PHE A 815 19.71 -24.89 -10.46
CA PHE A 815 19.55 -24.57 -11.87
C PHE A 815 18.46 -25.38 -12.59
N GLN A 816 18.46 -26.71 -12.48
CA GLN A 816 17.53 -27.57 -13.20
C GLN A 816 16.07 -27.45 -12.69
N PRO A 817 15.75 -27.71 -11.40
CA PRO A 817 14.38 -27.56 -10.90
C PRO A 817 13.85 -26.12 -10.96
N ALA A 818 14.71 -25.13 -10.68
CA ALA A 818 14.31 -23.72 -10.71
C ALA A 818 14.05 -23.23 -12.13
N GLY A 819 14.94 -23.61 -13.07
CA GLY A 819 14.76 -23.35 -14.49
C GLY A 819 13.48 -24.01 -15.02
N MET A 820 13.21 -25.26 -14.65
CA MET A 820 11.97 -25.94 -15.04
C MET A 820 10.72 -25.24 -14.46
N LEU A 821 10.73 -24.81 -13.20
CA LEU A 821 9.58 -24.06 -12.67
C LEU A 821 9.34 -22.76 -13.43
N SER A 822 10.40 -22.01 -13.73
CA SER A 822 10.28 -20.75 -14.46
C SER A 822 9.66 -20.94 -15.85
N VAL A 823 10.01 -22.04 -16.53
CA VAL A 823 9.41 -22.43 -17.81
C VAL A 823 7.95 -22.81 -17.63
N LEU A 824 7.62 -23.64 -16.63
CA LEU A 824 6.23 -24.06 -16.37
C LEU A 824 5.34 -22.87 -15.97
N LEU A 825 5.85 -21.94 -15.17
CA LEU A 825 5.15 -20.70 -14.84
C LEU A 825 4.83 -19.90 -16.09
N ALA A 826 5.83 -19.65 -16.95
CA ALA A 826 5.61 -18.92 -18.20
C ALA A 826 4.59 -19.64 -19.10
N GLN A 827 4.70 -20.96 -19.25
CA GLN A 827 3.78 -21.79 -20.05
C GLN A 827 2.35 -21.75 -19.50
N HIS A 828 2.18 -21.98 -18.20
CA HIS A 828 0.86 -21.96 -17.55
C HIS A 828 0.19 -20.58 -17.64
N LEU A 829 0.96 -19.50 -17.46
CA LEU A 829 0.44 -18.13 -17.65
C LEU A 829 0.00 -17.90 -19.10
N CYS A 830 0.78 -18.35 -20.08
CA CYS A 830 0.43 -18.31 -21.50
C CYS A 830 -0.83 -19.15 -21.82
N ASP A 831 -1.08 -20.23 -21.07
CA ASP A 831 -2.29 -21.06 -21.18
C ASP A 831 -3.52 -20.40 -20.51
N GLY A 832 -3.38 -19.22 -19.89
CA GLY A 832 -4.45 -18.45 -19.28
C GLY A 832 -4.79 -18.84 -17.83
N LEU A 833 -3.91 -19.61 -17.17
CA LEU A 833 -3.99 -19.90 -15.74
C LEU A 833 -3.65 -18.64 -14.93
N THR A 834 -4.17 -18.55 -13.71
CA THR A 834 -3.76 -17.48 -12.78
C THR A 834 -2.34 -17.71 -12.26
N THR A 835 -1.71 -16.68 -11.69
CA THR A 835 -0.41 -16.76 -11.02
C THR A 835 -0.40 -17.81 -9.91
N GLY A 836 -1.47 -17.89 -9.11
CA GLY A 836 -1.65 -18.91 -8.08
C GLY A 836 -1.76 -20.33 -8.65
N GLU A 837 -2.58 -20.51 -9.69
CA GLU A 837 -2.72 -21.80 -10.38
C GLU A 837 -1.41 -22.23 -11.04
N ALA A 838 -0.74 -21.32 -11.75
CA ALA A 838 0.50 -21.56 -12.46
C ALA A 838 1.60 -22.03 -11.49
N LEU A 839 1.73 -21.36 -10.34
CA LEU A 839 2.73 -21.70 -9.32
C LEU A 839 2.42 -23.06 -8.68
N SER A 840 1.20 -23.27 -8.18
CA SER A 840 0.84 -24.55 -7.53
C SER A 840 0.93 -25.73 -8.50
N GLN A 841 0.46 -25.59 -9.75
CA GLN A 841 0.57 -26.65 -10.75
C GLN A 841 2.04 -26.91 -11.12
N GLY A 842 2.83 -25.86 -11.33
CA GLY A 842 4.27 -25.99 -11.60
C GLY A 842 4.99 -26.72 -10.47
N LEU A 843 4.77 -26.31 -9.22
CA LEU A 843 5.33 -26.96 -8.03
C LEU A 843 4.91 -28.43 -7.93
N SER A 844 3.64 -28.76 -8.18
CA SER A 844 3.13 -30.13 -8.13
C SER A 844 3.76 -31.07 -9.17
N LEU A 845 4.32 -30.53 -10.26
CA LEU A 845 5.02 -31.31 -11.28
C LEU A 845 6.49 -31.52 -10.96
N ILE A 846 7.16 -30.54 -10.32
CA ILE A 846 8.62 -30.59 -10.11
C ILE A 846 9.02 -31.00 -8.70
N SER A 847 8.06 -31.07 -7.77
CA SER A 847 8.28 -31.34 -6.35
C SER A 847 7.32 -32.39 -5.86
N SER A 848 7.80 -33.56 -5.44
CA SER A 848 6.93 -34.57 -4.82
C SER A 848 6.24 -34.04 -3.54
N ASP A 849 6.85 -33.06 -2.89
CA ASP A 849 6.38 -32.44 -1.66
C ASP A 849 5.14 -31.56 -1.85
N TYR A 850 4.92 -31.06 -3.08
CA TYR A 850 3.79 -30.22 -3.45
C TYR A 850 2.75 -30.99 -4.31
N SER A 851 2.74 -32.33 -4.22
CA SER A 851 1.72 -33.15 -4.87
C SER A 851 0.31 -32.85 -4.33
N ASN A 852 -0.71 -32.91 -5.19
CA ASN A 852 -2.11 -32.72 -4.81
C ASN A 852 -2.99 -33.89 -5.32
N PRO A 853 -3.60 -34.71 -4.43
CA PRO A 853 -3.51 -34.63 -2.97
C PRO A 853 -2.10 -34.98 -2.49
N LEU A 854 -1.72 -34.48 -1.31
CA LEU A 854 -0.43 -34.78 -0.70
C LEU A 854 -0.35 -36.27 -0.34
N ASP A 855 0.30 -37.08 -1.15
CA ASP A 855 0.53 -38.50 -0.85
C ASP A 855 1.61 -38.62 0.25
N ASP A 856 1.28 -39.29 1.38
CA ASP A 856 2.15 -39.54 2.55
C ASP A 856 2.61 -38.31 3.35
N ARG A 857 2.21 -37.08 2.97
CA ARG A 857 2.56 -35.80 3.64
C ARG A 857 4.02 -35.77 4.11
N ASN A 858 4.93 -36.09 3.20
CA ASN A 858 6.33 -36.31 3.55
C ASN A 858 7.23 -35.29 2.86
N PRO A 859 7.10 -33.97 3.15
CA PRO A 859 7.90 -32.98 2.46
C PRO A 859 9.37 -33.19 2.83
N ARG A 860 10.15 -33.71 1.88
CA ARG A 860 11.54 -34.17 2.05
C ARG A 860 12.50 -33.41 1.15
N ASP A 861 12.11 -32.34 0.49
CA ASP A 861 12.86 -31.83 -0.65
C ASP A 861 13.15 -30.32 -0.72
N TYR A 862 14.24 -30.09 -1.44
CA TYR A 862 14.79 -28.89 -2.06
C TYR A 862 14.03 -28.46 -3.32
N ALA A 863 12.94 -29.11 -3.67
CA ALA A 863 12.16 -28.74 -4.83
C ALA A 863 11.66 -27.29 -4.69
N ASN A 864 11.64 -26.57 -5.82
CA ASN A 864 11.74 -25.12 -5.89
C ASN A 864 10.89 -24.35 -4.86
N GLN A 865 11.49 -23.39 -4.16
CA GLN A 865 10.93 -22.74 -2.96
C GLN A 865 10.22 -21.41 -3.26
N GLN A 866 9.70 -21.25 -4.47
CA GLN A 866 9.14 -19.98 -4.90
C GLN A 866 7.81 -19.69 -4.19
N ILE A 867 7.70 -18.48 -3.68
CA ILE A 867 6.45 -17.91 -3.18
C ILE A 867 5.90 -16.87 -4.14
N LEU A 868 4.58 -16.65 -4.10
CA LEU A 868 3.90 -15.62 -4.87
C LEU A 868 3.67 -14.39 -3.99
N PHE A 869 4.27 -13.28 -4.37
CA PHE A 869 3.90 -11.94 -3.92
C PHE A 869 2.95 -11.36 -4.98
N GLY A 870 1.81 -10.81 -4.56
CA GLY A 870 0.70 -10.43 -5.44
C GLY A 870 -0.55 -11.29 -5.20
N ASP A 871 -1.65 -10.87 -5.82
CA ASP A 871 -2.91 -11.57 -5.75
C ASP A 871 -2.87 -12.88 -6.58
N PRO A 872 -3.34 -14.02 -6.06
CA PRO A 872 -3.29 -15.31 -6.74
C PRO A 872 -4.22 -15.41 -7.96
N SER A 873 -5.12 -14.45 -8.17
CA SER A 873 -6.06 -14.42 -9.31
C SER A 873 -5.50 -13.71 -10.56
N VAL A 874 -4.36 -13.03 -10.46
CA VAL A 874 -3.71 -12.31 -11.57
C VAL A 874 -3.44 -13.25 -12.74
N LYS A 875 -3.61 -12.77 -13.98
CA LYS A 875 -3.34 -13.51 -15.23
C LYS A 875 -2.45 -12.69 -16.15
N LEU A 876 -1.75 -13.38 -17.05
CA LEU A 876 -1.09 -12.75 -18.20
C LEU A 876 -2.14 -12.53 -19.30
N TYR A 877 -2.27 -11.29 -19.79
CA TYR A 877 -3.24 -10.91 -20.82
C TYR A 877 -2.55 -10.54 -22.13
N ASP A 878 -3.11 -11.00 -23.26
CA ASP A 878 -2.63 -10.67 -24.61
C ASP A 878 -3.42 -9.48 -25.17
N PRO A 879 -2.82 -8.28 -25.39
CA PRO A 879 -3.54 -7.11 -25.90
C PRO A 879 -4.28 -7.33 -27.23
N SER A 880 -3.85 -8.31 -28.04
CA SER A 880 -4.45 -8.62 -29.34
C SER A 880 -5.78 -9.40 -29.21
N VAL A 881 -5.98 -10.10 -28.09
CA VAL A 881 -7.17 -10.92 -27.80
C VAL A 881 -8.00 -10.33 -26.67
N ASP A 882 -7.37 -9.86 -25.60
CA ASP A 882 -7.96 -9.33 -24.37
C ASP A 882 -8.28 -7.84 -24.46
N VAL A 883 -9.06 -7.49 -25.48
CA VAL A 883 -9.40 -6.10 -25.81
C VAL A 883 -10.07 -5.31 -24.67
N HIS A 884 -10.05 -3.98 -24.84
CA HIS A 884 -10.69 -2.99 -23.97
C HIS A 884 -12.12 -3.37 -23.56
N VAL A 885 -12.43 -3.24 -22.27
CA VAL A 885 -13.77 -3.47 -21.71
C VAL A 885 -14.38 -2.11 -21.37
N PRO A 886 -15.39 -1.63 -22.12
CA PRO A 886 -15.95 -0.31 -21.90
C PRO A 886 -16.43 -0.12 -20.46
N ALA A 887 -16.02 0.98 -19.86
CA ALA A 887 -16.47 1.39 -18.55
C ALA A 887 -17.91 1.90 -18.58
N VAL A 888 -18.62 1.66 -17.47
CA VAL A 888 -19.99 2.14 -17.29
C VAL A 888 -19.95 3.45 -16.54
N ASN A 889 -20.64 4.47 -17.07
CA ASN A 889 -20.78 5.74 -16.39
C ASN A 889 -21.80 5.64 -15.24
N PRO A 890 -21.37 5.71 -13.96
CA PRO A 890 -22.24 5.61 -12.81
C PRO A 890 -23.34 6.70 -12.75
N LEU A 891 -23.05 7.92 -13.22
CA LEU A 891 -23.98 9.05 -13.14
C LEU A 891 -25.13 8.97 -14.15
N HIS A 892 -25.09 8.02 -15.08
CA HIS A 892 -26.13 7.80 -16.09
C HIS A 892 -26.75 6.41 -16.02
N THR A 893 -26.35 5.60 -15.05
CA THR A 893 -26.79 4.21 -14.91
C THR A 893 -27.30 3.96 -13.49
N SER A 894 -28.43 3.26 -13.37
CA SER A 894 -28.94 2.80 -12.08
C SER A 894 -28.81 1.29 -11.98
N PHE A 895 -28.30 0.81 -10.86
CA PHE A 895 -28.08 -0.62 -10.58
C PHE A 895 -29.16 -1.07 -9.58
N GLY A 896 -30.40 -1.09 -10.07
CA GLY A 896 -31.57 -1.19 -9.21
C GLY A 896 -31.82 0.11 -8.45
N ALA A 897 -31.76 0.05 -7.12
CA ALA A 897 -31.92 1.22 -6.25
C ALA A 897 -30.58 1.87 -5.84
N HIS A 898 -29.45 1.25 -6.21
CA HIS A 898 -28.12 1.83 -6.12
C HIS A 898 -27.93 2.79 -7.31
N THR A 899 -27.71 4.06 -7.00
CA THR A 899 -27.52 5.17 -7.93
C THR A 899 -26.26 5.93 -7.51
N PRO A 900 -25.06 5.42 -7.82
CA PRO A 900 -23.80 5.96 -7.32
C PRO A 900 -23.70 7.48 -7.46
N GLY A 901 -23.42 8.20 -6.37
CA GLY A 901 -23.37 9.66 -6.30
C GLY A 901 -24.70 10.41 -6.49
N LEU A 902 -25.81 9.71 -6.68
CA LEU A 902 -27.13 10.27 -7.00
C LEU A 902 -28.24 9.76 -6.06
N GLY A 903 -27.87 9.19 -4.90
CA GLY A 903 -28.84 8.80 -3.86
C GLY A 903 -29.57 10.01 -3.25
N VAL A 904 -28.92 11.18 -3.31
CA VAL A 904 -29.48 12.49 -2.93
C VAL A 904 -29.64 13.34 -4.19
N ASN A 905 -30.76 14.06 -4.33
CA ASN A 905 -30.96 14.97 -5.46
C ASN A 905 -29.85 16.05 -5.50
N PRO A 906 -29.28 16.40 -6.67
CA PRO A 906 -28.13 17.31 -6.73
C PRO A 906 -28.46 18.74 -6.32
N VAL A 907 -29.74 19.17 -6.45
CA VAL A 907 -30.17 20.54 -6.13
C VAL A 907 -30.93 20.57 -4.80
N ALA A 908 -30.49 21.42 -3.87
CA ALA A 908 -31.22 21.79 -2.67
C ALA A 908 -31.78 23.21 -2.80
N ALA A 909 -33.07 23.39 -2.56
CA ALA A 909 -33.76 24.67 -2.63
C ALA A 909 -34.29 25.07 -1.25
N LEU A 910 -33.79 26.16 -0.69
CA LEU A 910 -34.26 26.74 0.57
C LEU A 910 -35.26 27.84 0.30
N GLY A 911 -36.45 27.75 0.89
CA GLY A 911 -37.45 28.78 0.67
C GLY A 911 -38.67 28.81 1.57
N ILE A 912 -39.49 29.83 1.30
CA ILE A 912 -40.68 30.23 2.04
C ILE A 912 -41.94 30.28 1.15
N SER A 913 -41.81 30.01 -0.16
CA SER A 913 -42.87 30.14 -1.17
C SER A 913 -42.84 28.99 -2.20
N ASP A 914 -43.58 29.12 -3.31
CA ASP A 914 -43.53 28.17 -4.43
C ASP A 914 -42.62 28.66 -5.57
N TYR A 915 -41.81 29.70 -5.33
CA TYR A 915 -40.94 30.32 -6.32
C TYR A 915 -39.93 29.34 -6.94
N LEU A 916 -39.05 28.74 -6.13
CA LEU A 916 -38.09 27.75 -6.62
C LEU A 916 -38.77 26.45 -7.07
N PRO A 917 -39.72 25.85 -6.32
CA PRO A 917 -40.40 24.64 -6.77
C PRO A 917 -41.04 24.75 -8.16
N GLN A 918 -41.73 25.86 -8.45
CA GLN A 918 -42.32 26.07 -9.78
C GLN A 918 -41.25 26.17 -10.88
N SER A 919 -40.17 26.91 -10.61
CA SER A 919 -39.11 27.13 -11.60
C SER A 919 -38.33 25.85 -11.87
N LEU A 920 -37.91 25.15 -10.82
CA LEU A 920 -37.14 23.90 -10.91
C LEU A 920 -37.93 22.79 -11.60
N GLN A 921 -39.25 22.70 -11.32
CA GLN A 921 -40.13 21.77 -12.02
C GLN A 921 -40.31 22.14 -13.50
N ALA A 922 -40.40 23.43 -13.83
CA ALA A 922 -40.58 23.89 -15.21
C ALA A 922 -39.36 23.55 -16.11
N ILE A 923 -38.17 23.55 -15.54
CA ILE A 923 -36.91 23.21 -16.24
C ILE A 923 -36.51 21.74 -16.09
N GLY A 924 -37.28 20.93 -15.35
CA GLY A 924 -37.04 19.50 -15.18
C GLY A 924 -35.86 19.14 -14.28
N ALA A 925 -35.45 20.02 -13.37
CA ALA A 925 -34.39 19.75 -12.40
C ALA A 925 -34.83 18.71 -11.35
N GLN A 926 -33.89 17.89 -10.89
CA GLN A 926 -34.06 17.04 -9.72
C GLN A 926 -33.65 17.83 -8.47
N PHE A 927 -34.59 18.03 -7.54
CA PHE A 927 -34.37 18.88 -6.38
C PHE A 927 -35.13 18.42 -5.14
N ASP A 928 -34.58 18.77 -3.97
CA ASP A 928 -35.30 18.75 -2.70
C ASP A 928 -35.58 20.18 -2.25
N TYR A 929 -36.76 20.40 -1.66
CA TYR A 929 -37.19 21.71 -1.18
C TYR A 929 -37.31 21.73 0.34
N TYR A 930 -36.69 22.73 0.95
CA TYR A 930 -36.55 22.88 2.39
C TYR A 930 -37.20 24.16 2.87
N GLN A 931 -38.05 24.00 3.87
CA GLN A 931 -38.65 25.05 4.69
C GLN A 931 -37.92 25.12 6.04
N ASP A 932 -38.17 26.17 6.83
CA ASP A 932 -37.59 26.30 8.18
C ASP A 932 -37.86 25.07 9.06
N THR A 933 -39.01 24.41 8.87
CA THR A 933 -39.43 23.23 9.64
C THR A 933 -38.61 21.96 9.39
N ASN A 934 -37.88 21.87 8.27
CA ASN A 934 -37.04 20.71 7.92
C ASN A 934 -35.59 21.11 7.58
N PHE A 935 -35.13 22.26 8.07
CA PHE A 935 -33.78 22.76 7.83
C PHE A 935 -32.68 21.81 8.33
N SER A 936 -32.92 21.06 9.41
CA SER A 936 -31.94 20.09 9.92
C SER A 936 -31.61 18.98 8.90
N GLU A 937 -32.60 18.55 8.11
CA GLU A 937 -32.38 17.56 7.03
C GLU A 937 -31.60 18.16 5.86
N PHE A 938 -31.77 19.46 5.58
CA PHE A 938 -30.93 20.17 4.62
C PHE A 938 -29.46 20.14 5.05
N VAL A 939 -29.16 20.50 6.29
CA VAL A 939 -27.79 20.53 6.80
C VAL A 939 -27.15 19.15 6.77
N SER A 940 -27.86 18.08 7.17
CA SER A 940 -27.32 16.72 7.18
C SER A 940 -26.98 16.18 5.79
N LEU A 941 -27.63 16.69 4.74
CA LEU A 941 -27.42 16.28 3.36
C LEU A 941 -26.59 17.29 2.55
N LEU A 942 -26.21 18.43 3.14
CA LEU A 942 -25.61 19.56 2.42
C LEU A 942 -24.31 19.16 1.70
N SER A 943 -23.43 18.41 2.36
CA SER A 943 -22.15 17.96 1.79
C SER A 943 -22.29 17.01 0.59
N LEU A 944 -23.49 16.48 0.36
CA LEU A 944 -23.81 15.56 -0.74
C LEU A 944 -24.51 16.27 -1.92
N ARG A 945 -24.86 17.56 -1.78
CA ARG A 945 -25.51 18.34 -2.84
C ARG A 945 -24.49 18.86 -3.84
N THR A 946 -24.89 19.15 -5.07
CA THR A 946 -24.05 19.89 -6.02
C THR A 946 -24.36 21.38 -5.98
N VAL A 947 -25.65 21.72 -5.88
CA VAL A 947 -26.14 23.12 -5.93
C VAL A 947 -27.11 23.37 -4.78
N THR A 948 -26.91 24.46 -4.06
CA THR A 948 -27.83 24.98 -3.05
C THR A 948 -28.30 26.37 -3.46
N ILE A 949 -29.63 26.56 -3.55
CA ILE A 949 -30.25 27.83 -3.93
C ILE A 949 -31.12 28.34 -2.77
N VAL A 950 -30.86 29.57 -2.32
CA VAL A 950 -31.72 30.29 -1.39
C VAL A 950 -32.63 31.21 -2.19
N GLU A 951 -33.94 31.06 -2.01
CA GLU A 951 -34.92 31.84 -2.78
C GLU A 951 -35.04 33.30 -2.33
N PRO A 952 -35.59 34.19 -3.19
CA PRO A 952 -35.87 35.58 -2.83
C PRO A 952 -36.72 35.71 -1.58
N GLY A 953 -36.29 36.58 -0.65
CA GLY A 953 -36.99 36.84 0.61
C GLY A 953 -36.79 35.78 1.70
N ALA A 954 -36.02 34.73 1.45
CA ALA A 954 -35.79 33.67 2.44
C ALA A 954 -34.65 33.99 3.42
N VAL A 955 -33.70 34.87 3.06
CA VAL A 955 -32.53 35.16 3.91
C VAL A 955 -32.97 35.68 5.28
N SER A 956 -33.92 36.62 5.33
CA SER A 956 -34.47 37.15 6.59
C SER A 956 -35.10 36.08 7.50
N VAL A 957 -35.60 34.97 6.93
CA VAL A 957 -36.19 33.86 7.67
C VAL A 957 -35.11 32.89 8.17
N TYR A 958 -34.13 32.56 7.33
CA TYR A 958 -33.11 31.57 7.64
C TYR A 958 -31.86 32.14 8.32
N VAL A 959 -31.72 33.45 8.46
CA VAL A 959 -30.50 34.10 8.97
C VAL A 959 -29.99 33.48 10.26
N SER A 960 -30.89 33.13 11.19
CA SER A 960 -30.51 32.50 12.47
C SER A 960 -29.97 31.08 12.30
N ASN A 961 -30.61 30.26 11.47
CA ASN A 961 -30.18 28.88 11.19
C ASN A 961 -28.89 28.85 10.36
N LEU A 962 -28.79 29.68 9.32
CA LEU A 962 -27.59 29.79 8.48
C LEU A 962 -26.39 30.32 9.26
N THR A 963 -26.61 31.24 10.20
CA THR A 963 -25.55 31.69 11.12
C THR A 963 -25.04 30.54 11.98
N ALA A 964 -25.96 29.72 12.51
CA ALA A 964 -25.62 28.57 13.35
C ALA A 964 -24.85 27.47 12.61
N HIS A 965 -25.00 27.39 11.28
CA HIS A 965 -24.39 26.38 10.42
C HIS A 965 -23.46 26.97 9.33
N SER A 966 -22.84 28.11 9.64
CA SER A 966 -21.99 28.83 8.70
C SER A 966 -20.71 28.06 8.34
N ASP A 967 -20.20 27.24 9.26
CA ASP A 967 -19.04 26.38 9.00
C ASP A 967 -19.39 25.26 8.01
N GLU A 968 -20.56 24.63 8.13
CA GLU A 968 -21.03 23.60 7.19
C GLU A 968 -21.25 24.18 5.79
N VAL A 969 -21.79 25.40 5.69
CA VAL A 969 -21.92 26.11 4.42
C VAL A 969 -20.55 26.44 3.82
N ARG A 970 -19.60 26.91 4.65
CA ARG A 970 -18.22 27.17 4.21
C ARG A 970 -17.59 25.90 3.65
N THR A 971 -17.62 24.81 4.43
CA THR A 971 -17.05 23.51 4.04
C THR A 971 -17.70 22.97 2.77
N PHE A 972 -19.03 23.08 2.63
CA PHE A 972 -19.75 22.69 1.42
C PHE A 972 -19.17 23.37 0.19
N VAL A 973 -19.10 24.71 0.19
CA VAL A 973 -18.58 25.46 -0.96
C VAL A 973 -17.09 25.19 -1.17
N GLU A 974 -16.27 25.27 -0.13
CA GLU A 974 -14.82 25.06 -0.24
C GLU A 974 -14.48 23.65 -0.76
N SER A 975 -15.34 22.65 -0.47
CA SER A 975 -15.18 21.28 -0.95
C SER A 975 -15.60 21.07 -2.40
N GLY A 976 -16.49 21.92 -2.94
CA GLY A 976 -17.01 21.78 -4.30
C GLY A 976 -18.49 22.15 -4.49
N GLY A 977 -19.22 22.44 -3.44
CA GLY A 977 -20.60 22.91 -3.53
C GLY A 977 -20.74 24.22 -4.29
N VAL A 978 -21.88 24.41 -4.95
CA VAL A 978 -22.32 25.70 -5.49
C VAL A 978 -23.39 26.29 -4.58
N LEU A 979 -23.14 27.46 -4.01
CA LEU A 979 -24.12 28.21 -3.23
C LEU A 979 -24.60 29.42 -4.02
N ALA A 980 -25.91 29.58 -4.15
CA ALA A 980 -26.51 30.76 -4.75
C ALA A 980 -27.59 31.36 -3.87
N VAL A 981 -27.46 32.65 -3.57
CA VAL A 981 -28.44 33.41 -2.77
C VAL A 981 -29.10 34.46 -3.67
N ILE A 982 -30.41 34.29 -3.91
CA ILE A 982 -31.17 35.11 -4.85
C ILE A 982 -32.08 36.06 -4.09
N GLY A 983 -32.25 37.29 -4.58
CA GLY A 983 -33.16 38.28 -4.01
C GLY A 983 -32.89 38.56 -2.53
N VAL A 984 -31.62 38.78 -2.17
CA VAL A 984 -31.17 39.03 -0.79
C VAL A 984 -31.99 40.17 -0.16
N ASP A 985 -32.65 39.90 0.96
CA ASP A 985 -33.54 40.85 1.64
C ASP A 985 -33.06 41.28 3.05
N ASP A 986 -32.01 40.65 3.57
CA ASP A 986 -31.41 40.92 4.88
C ASP A 986 -29.89 40.72 4.87
N ASP A 987 -29.25 40.95 6.02
CA ASP A 987 -27.81 40.78 6.23
C ASP A 987 -27.34 39.33 6.04
N MET A 988 -26.12 39.17 5.53
CA MET A 988 -25.50 37.87 5.22
C MET A 988 -24.21 37.63 5.99
N ALA A 989 -24.07 38.16 7.22
CA ALA A 989 -22.88 37.94 8.05
C ALA A 989 -22.55 36.46 8.35
N TRP A 990 -23.48 35.54 8.06
CA TRP A 990 -23.26 34.10 8.12
C TRP A 990 -22.42 33.56 6.94
N LEU A 991 -22.30 34.30 5.83
CA LEU A 991 -21.39 33.94 4.76
C LEU A 991 -19.94 34.18 5.21
N PRO A 992 -19.04 33.22 4.99
CA PRO A 992 -17.62 33.40 5.29
C PRO A 992 -16.96 34.42 4.35
N TRP A 993 -17.55 34.68 3.18
CA TRP A 993 -17.09 35.68 2.21
C TRP A 993 -17.77 37.02 2.48
N PRO A 994 -17.02 38.10 2.79
CA PRO A 994 -17.61 39.38 3.18
C PRO A 994 -18.53 39.97 2.11
N VAL A 995 -19.79 40.23 2.46
CA VAL A 995 -20.77 40.91 1.59
C VAL A 995 -21.64 41.81 2.45
N ASP A 996 -21.59 43.12 2.21
CA ASP A 996 -22.33 44.12 2.99
C ASP A 996 -23.66 44.45 2.30
N TYR A 997 -24.76 44.09 2.96
CA TYR A 997 -26.11 44.35 2.49
C TYR A 997 -26.53 45.81 2.70
N ALA A 998 -27.21 46.42 1.71
CA ALA A 998 -27.84 47.73 1.83
C ALA A 998 -29.29 47.69 1.34
N SER A 999 -30.25 47.89 2.26
CA SER A 999 -31.70 47.78 2.03
C SER A 999 -32.34 48.87 1.17
N SER A 1000 -31.55 49.65 0.43
CA SER A 1000 -32.04 50.75 -0.41
C SER A 1000 -31.67 50.53 -1.87
N GLY A 1001 -32.47 51.06 -2.81
CA GLY A 1001 -32.03 51.22 -4.21
C GLY A 1001 -32.69 50.36 -5.28
N GLY A 1002 -33.81 49.67 -5.05
CA GLY A 1002 -34.44 48.80 -6.06
C GLY A 1002 -34.86 49.47 -7.39
N GLY A 1003 -34.98 48.66 -8.44
CA GLY A 1003 -35.31 49.08 -9.80
C GLY A 1003 -35.67 47.91 -10.74
N SER A 1004 -35.99 48.22 -12.00
CA SER A 1004 -36.47 47.23 -12.99
C SER A 1004 -35.46 46.88 -14.10
N SER A 1005 -34.21 47.31 -13.95
CA SER A 1005 -33.14 47.02 -14.90
C SER A 1005 -31.77 47.17 -14.27
N VAL A 1006 -30.83 46.32 -14.63
CA VAL A 1006 -29.43 46.33 -14.16
C VAL A 1006 -28.46 46.69 -15.30
N THR A 1007 -27.25 47.11 -14.95
CA THR A 1007 -26.14 47.29 -15.91
C THR A 1007 -25.20 46.10 -15.81
N ILE A 1008 -25.17 45.25 -16.84
CA ILE A 1008 -24.27 44.08 -16.92
C ILE A 1008 -22.83 44.56 -17.07
N THR A 1009 -21.94 44.10 -16.20
CA THR A 1009 -20.51 44.43 -16.19
C THR A 1009 -19.66 43.34 -16.83
N ASP A 1010 -20.06 42.07 -16.70
CA ASP A 1010 -19.40 40.94 -17.35
C ASP A 1010 -20.40 40.17 -18.22
N SER A 1011 -20.51 40.56 -19.49
CA SER A 1011 -21.49 39.99 -20.42
C SER A 1011 -21.12 38.62 -20.97
N GLN A 1012 -19.96 38.07 -20.62
CA GLN A 1012 -19.50 36.75 -21.06
C GLN A 1012 -19.63 35.70 -19.95
N HIS A 1013 -19.97 36.12 -18.74
CA HIS A 1013 -20.09 35.23 -17.60
C HIS A 1013 -21.17 34.15 -17.82
N PRO A 1014 -20.90 32.86 -17.55
CA PRO A 1014 -21.83 31.75 -17.75
C PRO A 1014 -23.20 31.93 -17.09
N LEU A 1015 -23.26 32.48 -15.86
CA LEU A 1015 -24.52 32.81 -15.19
C LEU A 1015 -25.45 33.74 -16.00
N LEU A 1016 -24.89 34.52 -16.94
CA LEU A 1016 -25.64 35.41 -17.82
C LEU A 1016 -25.83 34.85 -19.23
N THR A 1017 -25.16 33.76 -19.60
CA THR A 1017 -25.10 33.30 -21.00
C THR A 1017 -25.33 31.81 -21.24
N ASN A 1018 -25.26 30.94 -20.21
CA ASN A 1018 -25.32 29.49 -20.37
C ASN A 1018 -26.34 28.83 -19.43
N PRO A 1019 -27.36 28.11 -19.93
CA PRO A 1019 -27.66 27.88 -21.35
C PRO A 1019 -28.39 29.07 -22.01
N ASN A 1020 -28.89 30.02 -21.22
CA ASN A 1020 -29.70 31.13 -21.70
C ASN A 1020 -28.94 32.46 -21.65
N THR A 1021 -29.15 33.30 -22.67
CA THR A 1021 -28.67 34.70 -22.63
C THR A 1021 -29.66 35.58 -21.89
N LEU A 1022 -29.26 36.04 -20.70
CA LEU A 1022 -30.01 37.00 -19.88
C LEU A 1022 -29.75 38.43 -20.36
N ASN A 1023 -30.75 39.30 -20.22
CA ASN A 1023 -30.65 40.71 -20.62
C ASN A 1023 -30.75 41.64 -19.40
N SER A 1024 -30.52 42.93 -19.59
CA SER A 1024 -30.53 43.94 -18.52
C SER A 1024 -31.89 44.15 -17.84
N THR A 1025 -32.99 43.59 -18.35
CA THR A 1025 -34.35 43.76 -17.81
C THR A 1025 -34.59 42.74 -16.69
N MET A 1026 -33.94 42.96 -15.56
CA MET A 1026 -34.06 42.15 -14.35
C MET A 1026 -34.38 43.08 -13.19
N ASP A 1027 -35.47 42.77 -12.48
CA ASP A 1027 -35.88 43.51 -11.28
C ASP A 1027 -34.91 43.21 -10.13
N TYR A 1028 -34.60 44.21 -9.31
CA TYR A 1028 -33.78 44.07 -8.12
C TYR A 1028 -34.33 44.95 -7.00
N ASP A 1029 -34.24 44.48 -5.75
CA ASP A 1029 -34.92 45.12 -4.62
C ASP A 1029 -33.98 46.05 -3.81
N CYS A 1030 -32.66 45.85 -3.92
CA CYS A 1030 -31.61 46.47 -3.08
C CYS A 1030 -30.22 46.36 -3.76
N HIS A 1031 -29.14 46.80 -3.11
CA HIS A 1031 -27.77 46.63 -3.62
C HIS A 1031 -26.79 46.20 -2.51
N PHE A 1032 -25.58 45.80 -2.91
CA PHE A 1032 -24.47 45.54 -1.99
C PHE A 1032 -23.62 46.79 -1.82
N ALA A 1033 -23.34 47.18 -0.57
CA ALA A 1033 -22.44 48.30 -0.28
C ALA A 1033 -20.98 47.92 -0.60
N GLN A 1034 -20.60 46.68 -0.28
CA GLN A 1034 -19.30 46.06 -0.59
C GLN A 1034 -19.51 44.56 -0.83
N VAL A 1035 -18.66 43.99 -1.70
CA VAL A 1035 -18.57 42.54 -1.94
C VAL A 1035 -17.10 42.13 -1.77
N TRP A 1036 -16.87 40.88 -1.40
CA TRP A 1036 -15.52 40.33 -1.28
C TRP A 1036 -14.73 40.55 -2.56
N SER A 1037 -13.47 41.00 -2.42
CA SER A 1037 -12.62 41.39 -3.56
C SER A 1037 -12.35 40.28 -4.55
N ASN A 1038 -12.56 39.02 -4.16
CA ASN A 1038 -12.38 37.85 -5.02
C ASN A 1038 -13.67 37.43 -5.75
N LEU A 1039 -14.78 38.15 -5.54
CA LEU A 1039 -16.00 37.96 -6.34
C LEU A 1039 -15.99 38.90 -7.54
N THR A 1040 -16.32 38.34 -8.70
CA THR A 1040 -16.54 39.08 -9.94
C THR A 1040 -17.91 39.74 -9.90
N ILE A 1041 -17.95 41.07 -10.07
CA ILE A 1041 -19.22 41.81 -10.19
C ILE A 1041 -19.78 41.56 -11.59
N LEU A 1042 -20.97 40.95 -11.68
CA LEU A 1042 -21.64 40.61 -12.92
C LEU A 1042 -22.65 41.67 -13.38
N ALA A 1043 -23.27 42.38 -12.42
CA ALA A 1043 -24.16 43.49 -12.71
C ALA A 1043 -24.20 44.54 -11.58
N THR A 1044 -24.57 45.76 -11.94
CA THR A 1044 -24.71 46.91 -11.02
C THR A 1044 -26.06 47.63 -11.20
N ASP A 1045 -26.46 48.42 -10.20
CA ASP A 1045 -27.55 49.41 -10.32
C ASP A 1045 -27.18 50.65 -11.16
N GLY A 1046 -25.94 50.68 -11.69
CA GLY A 1046 -25.28 51.84 -12.30
C GLY A 1046 -24.16 52.43 -11.44
N SER A 1047 -24.12 52.12 -10.15
CA SER A 1047 -23.13 52.60 -9.18
C SER A 1047 -22.68 51.55 -8.15
N HIS A 1048 -23.56 50.65 -7.73
CA HIS A 1048 -23.33 49.64 -6.70
C HIS A 1048 -23.56 48.23 -7.27
N PRO A 1049 -22.81 47.21 -6.80
CA PRO A 1049 -23.05 45.82 -7.18
C PRO A 1049 -24.45 45.34 -6.80
N VAL A 1050 -25.10 44.62 -7.71
CA VAL A 1050 -26.37 43.91 -7.46
C VAL A 1050 -26.27 42.42 -7.73
N PHE A 1051 -25.24 41.98 -8.45
CA PHE A 1051 -24.96 40.57 -8.71
C PHE A 1051 -23.45 40.34 -8.71
N ALA A 1052 -22.97 39.43 -7.86
CA ALA A 1052 -21.58 39.02 -7.80
C ALA A 1052 -21.46 37.49 -7.71
N ALA A 1053 -20.41 36.92 -8.31
CA ALA A 1053 -20.14 35.50 -8.25
C ALA A 1053 -18.63 35.22 -8.34
N GLY A 1054 -18.20 34.04 -7.88
CA GLY A 1054 -16.84 33.57 -8.05
C GLY A 1054 -16.59 32.21 -7.41
N SER A 1055 -15.39 31.68 -7.63
CA SER A 1055 -14.92 30.44 -7.03
C SER A 1055 -14.41 30.66 -5.59
N ALA A 1056 -14.70 29.71 -4.70
CA ALA A 1056 -14.14 29.67 -3.36
C ALA A 1056 -13.75 28.21 -3.01
N GLY A 1057 -12.48 27.99 -2.68
CA GLY A 1057 -11.92 26.63 -2.60
C GLY A 1057 -12.09 25.90 -3.93
N CYS A 1058 -12.71 24.72 -3.89
CA CYS A 1058 -13.05 23.94 -5.09
C CYS A 1058 -14.48 24.16 -5.60
N GLY A 1059 -15.29 25.00 -4.94
CA GLY A 1059 -16.69 25.26 -5.32
C GLY A 1059 -16.93 26.72 -5.69
N LYS A 1060 -18.20 27.15 -5.64
CA LYS A 1060 -18.62 28.44 -6.17
C LYS A 1060 -19.69 29.11 -5.32
N VAL A 1061 -19.67 30.44 -5.30
CA VAL A 1061 -20.67 31.25 -4.62
C VAL A 1061 -21.21 32.35 -5.53
N ALA A 1062 -22.53 32.53 -5.54
CA ALA A 1062 -23.22 33.61 -6.22
C ALA A 1062 -24.19 34.31 -5.25
N VAL A 1063 -24.13 35.64 -5.19
CA VAL A 1063 -25.02 36.46 -4.38
C VAL A 1063 -25.66 37.54 -5.25
N THR A 1064 -26.97 37.69 -5.16
CA THR A 1064 -27.68 38.66 -5.98
C THR A 1064 -28.88 39.28 -5.26
N THR A 1065 -29.06 40.58 -5.45
CA THR A 1065 -30.26 41.32 -5.05
C THR A 1065 -31.33 41.31 -6.15
N ILE A 1066 -31.01 40.71 -7.30
CA ILE A 1066 -31.95 40.50 -8.40
C ILE A 1066 -33.03 39.51 -7.94
N ASN A 1067 -34.28 39.86 -8.23
CA ASN A 1067 -35.47 39.08 -7.92
C ASN A 1067 -36.21 38.76 -9.24
N PRO A 1068 -35.74 37.77 -10.02
CA PRO A 1068 -36.23 37.56 -11.36
C PRO A 1068 -37.66 37.01 -11.32
N THR A 1069 -38.59 37.67 -12.03
CA THR A 1069 -40.00 37.26 -12.14
C THR A 1069 -40.43 37.08 -13.60
N GLY A 1070 -41.60 36.49 -13.83
CA GLY A 1070 -42.15 36.30 -15.17
C GLY A 1070 -41.27 35.43 -16.07
N GLY A 1071 -41.15 35.78 -17.35
CA GLY A 1071 -40.42 34.97 -18.35
C GLY A 1071 -38.90 34.95 -18.22
N VAL A 1072 -38.33 35.69 -17.25
CA VAL A 1072 -36.88 35.72 -16.98
C VAL A 1072 -36.49 34.80 -15.82
N ARG A 1073 -37.46 34.41 -14.97
CA ARG A 1073 -37.24 33.54 -13.80
C ARG A 1073 -36.63 32.19 -14.18
N ASP A 1074 -37.33 31.43 -15.01
CA ASP A 1074 -36.94 30.04 -15.31
C ASP A 1074 -35.57 29.98 -16.01
N PRO A 1075 -35.27 30.83 -17.02
CA PRO A 1075 -33.94 30.93 -17.61
C PRO A 1075 -32.82 31.31 -16.63
N PHE A 1076 -33.11 32.18 -15.66
CA PHE A 1076 -32.14 32.58 -14.64
C PHE A 1076 -31.76 31.39 -13.73
N ILE A 1077 -32.76 30.65 -13.26
CA ILE A 1077 -32.54 29.48 -12.42
C ILE A 1077 -31.85 28.35 -13.20
N GLU A 1078 -32.19 28.15 -14.47
CA GLU A 1078 -31.53 27.17 -15.34
C GLU A 1078 -30.04 27.48 -15.55
N ASN A 1079 -29.68 28.76 -15.74
CA ASN A 1079 -28.29 29.18 -15.83
C ASN A 1079 -27.50 28.89 -14.55
N LEU A 1080 -28.12 29.13 -13.40
CA LEU A 1080 -27.51 28.89 -12.09
C LEU A 1080 -27.21 27.41 -11.87
N ILE A 1081 -28.15 26.52 -12.18
CA ILE A 1081 -27.92 25.07 -12.04
C ILE A 1081 -26.83 24.62 -13.02
N SER A 1082 -26.89 25.07 -14.28
CA SER A 1082 -25.91 24.70 -15.30
C SER A 1082 -24.51 25.23 -15.00
N TRP A 1083 -24.39 26.26 -14.16
CA TRP A 1083 -23.11 26.82 -13.74
C TRP A 1083 -22.28 25.87 -12.87
N SER A 1084 -22.88 24.85 -12.23
CA SER A 1084 -22.10 23.85 -11.48
C SER A 1084 -21.14 23.06 -12.36
N GLU A 1085 -21.54 22.80 -13.60
CA GLU A 1085 -20.77 22.01 -14.58
C GLU A 1085 -19.78 22.86 -15.38
N VAL A 1086 -19.83 24.19 -15.22
CA VAL A 1086 -18.94 25.09 -15.94
C VAL A 1086 -17.56 25.09 -15.26
N PRO A 1087 -16.43 24.95 -15.97
CA PRO A 1087 -15.11 25.06 -15.35
C PRO A 1087 -14.83 26.48 -14.83
N SER A 1088 -14.09 26.58 -13.73
CA SER A 1088 -13.62 27.87 -13.20
C SER A 1088 -12.15 28.10 -13.52
N ILE A 1089 -11.81 29.32 -13.94
CA ILE A 1089 -10.40 29.72 -14.10
C ILE A 1089 -9.78 29.83 -12.70
N ARG A 1090 -8.62 29.21 -12.52
CA ARG A 1090 -7.85 29.20 -11.27
C ARG A 1090 -6.43 29.69 -11.53
N LEU A 1091 -5.87 30.42 -10.56
CA LEU A 1091 -4.43 30.64 -10.49
C LEU A 1091 -3.78 29.43 -9.81
N ARG A 1092 -3.07 28.60 -10.60
CA ARG A 1092 -2.38 27.40 -10.11
C ARG A 1092 -1.10 27.78 -9.38
N SER A 1093 -0.25 28.57 -10.03
CA SER A 1093 1.01 29.03 -9.46
C SER A 1093 1.32 30.48 -9.85
N ILE A 1094 2.12 31.13 -9.00
CA ILE A 1094 2.71 32.43 -9.25
C ILE A 1094 4.20 32.34 -8.95
N SER A 1095 5.04 32.72 -9.92
CA SER A 1095 6.49 32.79 -9.74
C SER A 1095 7.00 34.20 -9.96
N LEU A 1096 7.97 34.59 -9.14
CA LEU A 1096 8.63 35.89 -9.22
C LEU A 1096 10.11 35.68 -9.45
N SER A 1097 10.68 36.45 -10.37
CA SER A 1097 12.14 36.49 -10.54
C SER A 1097 12.88 36.86 -9.23
N GLN A 1098 12.31 37.76 -8.41
CA GLN A 1098 12.75 38.09 -7.05
C GLN A 1098 11.58 38.64 -6.21
N GLN A 1099 11.44 38.22 -4.95
CA GLN A 1099 10.37 38.71 -4.07
C GLN A 1099 10.65 40.12 -3.50
N ILE A 1100 11.93 40.46 -3.33
CA ILE A 1100 12.39 41.78 -2.85
C ILE A 1100 13.41 42.33 -3.84
N ILE A 1101 13.08 43.46 -4.45
CA ILE A 1101 13.94 44.13 -5.43
C ILE A 1101 14.26 45.57 -5.00
N TRP A 1102 15.28 46.18 -5.62
CA TRP A 1102 15.55 47.60 -5.44
C TRP A 1102 14.88 48.43 -6.53
N ALA A 1103 14.55 49.68 -6.22
CA ALA A 1103 14.05 50.64 -7.18
C ALA A 1103 15.06 50.81 -8.33
N GLY A 1104 14.65 50.48 -9.55
CA GLY A 1104 15.56 50.42 -10.72
C GLY A 1104 15.81 49.01 -11.26
N ASP A 1105 15.50 47.96 -10.50
CA ASP A 1105 15.63 46.57 -10.92
C ASP A 1105 14.43 46.12 -11.76
N GLN A 1106 14.64 45.12 -12.62
CA GLN A 1106 13.56 44.49 -13.38
C GLN A 1106 12.92 43.36 -12.54
N LEU A 1107 11.59 43.26 -12.58
CA LEU A 1107 10.84 42.15 -12.01
C LEU A 1107 10.01 41.49 -13.12
N VAL A 1108 10.16 40.18 -13.26
CA VAL A 1108 9.23 39.32 -14.01
C VAL A 1108 8.36 38.56 -13.00
N ILE A 1109 7.04 38.63 -13.19
CA ILE A 1109 6.02 37.84 -12.50
C ILE A 1109 5.40 36.93 -13.54
N THR A 1110 5.33 35.63 -13.30
CA THR A 1110 4.67 34.66 -14.16
C THR A 1110 3.50 34.04 -13.42
N LEU A 1111 2.32 34.08 -14.03
CA LEU A 1111 1.09 33.46 -13.58
C LEU A 1111 0.84 32.18 -14.40
N GLU A 1112 0.43 31.10 -13.74
CA GLU A 1112 -0.05 29.89 -14.39
C GLU A 1112 -1.55 29.78 -14.13
N LEU A 1113 -2.36 29.88 -15.20
CA LEU A 1113 -3.81 29.75 -15.13
C LEU A 1113 -4.23 28.38 -15.66
N THR A 1114 -4.99 27.65 -14.83
CA THR A 1114 -5.57 26.35 -15.19
C THR A 1114 -7.06 26.33 -14.84
N ASP A 1115 -7.79 25.31 -15.27
CA ASP A 1115 -9.06 24.96 -14.65
C ASP A 1115 -8.84 24.16 -13.34
N MET A 1116 -9.93 23.64 -12.77
CA MET A 1116 -9.93 22.90 -11.50
C MET A 1116 -9.36 21.48 -11.59
N VAL A 1117 -9.18 20.95 -12.81
CA VAL A 1117 -8.62 19.61 -13.07
C VAL A 1117 -7.29 19.70 -13.82
N GLY A 1118 -6.64 20.87 -13.79
CA GLY A 1118 -5.29 21.08 -14.30
C GLY A 1118 -5.18 21.48 -15.77
N ASN A 1119 -6.27 21.61 -16.52
CA ASN A 1119 -6.17 21.99 -17.93
C ASN A 1119 -5.71 23.46 -18.09
N PRO A 1120 -4.73 23.76 -18.95
CA PRO A 1120 -4.23 25.12 -19.13
C PRO A 1120 -5.28 26.06 -19.74
N ILE A 1121 -5.34 27.30 -19.21
CA ILE A 1121 -6.27 28.34 -19.70
C ILE A 1121 -5.57 29.23 -20.72
N GLU A 1122 -5.77 28.93 -21.99
CA GLU A 1122 -5.20 29.68 -23.12
C GLU A 1122 -6.14 30.78 -23.63
N ALA A 1123 -5.54 31.85 -24.19
CA ALA A 1123 -6.26 32.95 -24.84
C ALA A 1123 -7.30 33.67 -23.95
N ALA A 1124 -7.17 33.57 -22.62
CA ALA A 1124 -8.01 34.32 -21.70
C ALA A 1124 -7.67 35.82 -21.72
N SER A 1125 -8.68 36.64 -21.49
CA SER A 1125 -8.48 38.07 -21.28
C SER A 1125 -7.98 38.32 -19.85
N VAL A 1126 -6.66 38.41 -19.68
CA VAL A 1126 -6.02 38.62 -18.36
C VAL A 1126 -5.67 40.09 -18.14
N SER A 1127 -6.32 40.71 -17.15
CA SER A 1127 -6.04 42.05 -16.65
C SER A 1127 -5.42 41.99 -15.26
N VAL A 1128 -4.33 42.75 -15.04
CA VAL A 1128 -3.61 42.76 -13.76
C VAL A 1128 -3.44 44.19 -13.25
N LEU A 1129 -3.74 44.40 -11.98
CA LEU A 1129 -3.57 45.65 -11.24
C LEU A 1129 -2.59 45.46 -10.08
N LEU A 1130 -1.65 46.41 -9.94
CA LEU A 1130 -0.71 46.49 -8.82
C LEU A 1130 -1.03 47.72 -7.96
N ASN A 1131 -1.52 47.55 -6.73
CA ASN A 1131 -1.97 48.65 -5.86
C ASN A 1131 -2.87 49.70 -6.59
N SER A 1132 -3.73 49.25 -7.51
CA SER A 1132 -4.59 50.06 -8.42
C SER A 1132 -3.98 50.51 -9.77
N SER A 1133 -2.72 50.19 -10.07
CA SER A 1133 -2.08 50.55 -11.35
C SER A 1133 -2.11 49.39 -12.34
N ALA A 1134 -2.73 49.59 -13.51
CA ALA A 1134 -2.79 48.57 -14.56
C ALA A 1134 -1.41 48.29 -15.16
N VAL A 1135 -1.09 47.02 -15.34
CA VAL A 1135 0.14 46.54 -15.98
C VAL A 1135 -0.18 45.62 -17.14
N ALA A 1136 0.71 45.61 -18.14
CA ALA A 1136 0.53 44.76 -19.31
C ALA A 1136 0.91 43.30 -18.99
N THR A 1137 0.08 42.38 -19.49
CA THR A 1137 0.28 40.93 -19.45
C THR A 1137 0.71 40.44 -20.83
N THR A 1138 1.55 39.42 -20.87
CA THR A 1138 1.99 38.74 -22.10
C THR A 1138 1.67 37.27 -21.98
N ASP A 1139 0.86 36.73 -22.89
CA ASP A 1139 0.58 35.29 -22.98
C ASP A 1139 1.84 34.55 -23.48
N LEU A 1140 2.27 33.53 -22.73
CA LEU A 1140 3.43 32.70 -23.03
C LEU A 1140 3.04 31.33 -23.62
N GLY A 1141 1.75 30.99 -23.70
CA GLY A 1141 1.24 29.66 -24.06
C GLY A 1141 1.10 28.73 -22.85
N ASP A 1142 0.37 27.61 -23.03
CA ASP A 1142 0.18 26.55 -22.03
C ASP A 1142 -0.34 27.08 -20.67
N GLY A 1143 -1.19 28.12 -20.71
CA GLY A 1143 -1.75 28.75 -19.51
C GLY A 1143 -0.83 29.73 -18.77
N PHE A 1144 0.38 29.98 -19.26
CA PHE A 1144 1.32 30.90 -18.63
C PHE A 1144 1.18 32.36 -19.13
N TYR A 1145 1.17 33.31 -18.19
CA TYR A 1145 1.09 34.75 -18.48
C TYR A 1145 2.18 35.51 -17.71
N ALA A 1146 2.95 36.35 -18.40
CA ALA A 1146 4.02 37.14 -17.78
C ALA A 1146 3.67 38.62 -17.65
N ILE A 1147 4.04 39.21 -16.51
CA ILE A 1147 4.12 40.64 -16.27
C ILE A 1147 5.59 41.03 -16.14
N THR A 1148 6.06 41.96 -16.97
CA THR A 1148 7.42 42.49 -16.88
C THR A 1148 7.40 43.94 -16.42
N LEU A 1149 7.88 44.17 -15.20
CA LEU A 1149 8.10 45.50 -14.64
C LEU A 1149 9.54 45.90 -14.88
N ASP A 1150 9.75 46.93 -15.71
CA ASP A 1150 11.09 47.42 -15.99
C ASP A 1150 11.64 48.30 -14.85
N GLY A 1151 12.94 48.59 -14.92
CA GLY A 1151 13.61 49.44 -13.93
C GLY A 1151 13.09 50.87 -13.86
N GLN A 1152 12.38 51.36 -14.88
CA GLN A 1152 11.74 52.68 -14.82
C GLN A 1152 10.50 52.60 -13.93
N TRP A 1153 9.67 51.57 -14.11
CA TRP A 1153 8.47 51.35 -13.31
C TRP A 1153 8.82 51.16 -11.83
N THR A 1154 9.77 50.26 -11.52
CA THR A 1154 10.19 49.99 -10.13
C THR A 1154 10.96 51.16 -9.53
N GLY A 1155 11.57 52.00 -10.36
CA GLY A 1155 12.24 53.23 -9.94
C GLY A 1155 11.29 54.29 -9.35
N VAL A 1156 10.01 54.28 -9.77
CA VAL A 1156 8.98 55.27 -9.35
C VAL A 1156 7.99 54.67 -8.36
N ASN A 1157 7.76 53.36 -8.41
CA ASN A 1157 6.79 52.66 -7.59
C ASN A 1157 7.54 51.82 -6.52
N VAL A 1158 7.62 52.35 -5.30
CA VAL A 1158 8.30 51.74 -4.15
C VAL A 1158 7.31 51.40 -3.03
N GLY A 1159 7.57 50.33 -2.28
CA GLY A 1159 6.68 49.82 -1.24
C GLY A 1159 6.29 48.37 -1.47
N ASP A 1160 5.32 47.90 -0.70
CA ASP A 1160 4.70 46.59 -0.85
C ASP A 1160 3.59 46.66 -1.90
N PHE A 1161 3.48 45.63 -2.74
CA PHE A 1161 2.51 45.58 -3.83
C PHE A 1161 1.57 44.39 -3.69
N ASP A 1162 0.28 44.72 -3.64
CA ASP A 1162 -0.83 43.80 -3.82
C ASP A 1162 -1.07 43.58 -5.32
N LEU A 1163 -1.49 42.36 -5.66
CA LEU A 1163 -1.77 41.93 -7.03
C LEU A 1163 -3.25 41.58 -7.14
N LEU A 1164 -3.99 42.30 -7.98
CA LEU A 1164 -5.36 41.95 -8.37
C LEU A 1164 -5.35 41.41 -9.80
N VAL A 1165 -5.69 40.13 -9.95
CA VAL A 1165 -5.80 39.42 -11.22
C VAL A 1165 -7.26 39.28 -11.59
N HIS A 1166 -7.63 39.65 -12.81
CA HIS A 1166 -8.92 39.38 -13.40
C HIS A 1166 -8.73 38.65 -14.73
N ALA A 1167 -9.28 37.44 -14.85
CA ALA A 1167 -9.17 36.62 -16.06
C ALA A 1167 -10.54 36.10 -16.48
N SER A 1168 -10.90 36.33 -17.75
CA SER A 1168 -12.17 35.86 -18.33
C SER A 1168 -11.96 35.14 -19.66
N LEU A 1169 -12.75 34.09 -19.87
CA LEU A 1169 -12.77 33.29 -21.07
C LEU A 1169 -14.21 32.79 -21.30
N ALA A 1170 -14.71 32.86 -22.54
CA ALA A 1170 -16.06 32.40 -22.84
C ALA A 1170 -16.20 30.90 -22.53
N GLY A 1171 -17.27 30.54 -21.81
CA GLY A 1171 -17.50 29.16 -21.36
C GLY A 1171 -16.85 28.81 -20.03
N TYR A 1172 -16.12 29.75 -19.39
CA TYR A 1172 -15.53 29.57 -18.07
C TYR A 1172 -16.08 30.57 -17.06
N ASP A 1173 -16.08 30.17 -15.79
CA ASP A 1173 -16.27 31.09 -14.67
C ASP A 1173 -15.11 32.09 -14.61
N THR A 1174 -15.43 33.35 -14.32
CA THR A 1174 -14.43 34.42 -14.35
C THR A 1174 -13.66 34.49 -13.04
N LEU A 1175 -12.33 34.50 -13.13
CA LEU A 1175 -11.44 34.64 -11.99
C LEU A 1175 -11.28 36.12 -11.64
N THR A 1176 -11.58 36.48 -10.39
CA THR A 1176 -11.09 37.70 -9.76
C THR A 1176 -10.36 37.31 -8.48
N LEU A 1177 -9.08 37.65 -8.36
CA LEU A 1177 -8.24 37.24 -7.24
C LEU A 1177 -7.37 38.39 -6.76
N HIS A 1178 -7.52 38.75 -5.49
CA HIS A 1178 -6.69 39.74 -4.80
C HIS A 1178 -5.69 39.05 -3.88
N LEU A 1179 -4.39 39.19 -4.19
CA LEU A 1179 -3.28 38.70 -3.37
C LEU A 1179 -2.57 39.88 -2.72
N GLU A 1180 -2.48 39.88 -1.40
CA GLU A 1180 -1.84 40.97 -0.64
C GLU A 1180 -0.33 40.74 -0.51
N ASN A 1181 0.44 41.83 -0.54
CA ASN A 1181 1.88 41.86 -0.26
C ASN A 1181 2.72 40.85 -1.08
N VAL A 1182 2.44 40.71 -2.38
CA VAL A 1182 3.09 39.72 -3.26
C VAL A 1182 4.59 39.99 -3.41
N PHE A 1183 5.01 41.25 -3.50
CA PHE A 1183 6.42 41.63 -3.56
C PHE A 1183 6.69 43.04 -3.00
N THR A 1184 7.96 43.32 -2.70
CA THR A 1184 8.39 44.63 -2.19
C THR A 1184 9.45 45.25 -3.08
N VAL A 1185 9.25 46.52 -3.45
CA VAL A 1185 10.26 47.35 -4.11
C VAL A 1185 10.86 48.32 -3.10
N ARG A 1186 12.13 48.10 -2.74
CA ARG A 1186 12.84 48.94 -1.77
C ARG A 1186 13.39 50.20 -2.46
N PRO A 1187 13.28 51.39 -1.84
CA PRO A 1187 13.92 52.58 -2.36
C PRO A 1187 15.44 52.39 -2.44
N PHE A 1188 16.03 52.78 -3.58
CA PHE A 1188 17.48 52.66 -3.81
C PHE A 1188 18.25 53.42 -2.71
N PRO A 1189 19.29 52.85 -2.08
CA PRO A 1189 19.84 53.37 -0.83
C PRO A 1189 20.80 54.53 -1.08
N TRP A 1190 20.27 55.70 -1.44
CA TRP A 1190 21.03 56.95 -1.49
C TRP A 1190 21.69 57.29 -0.15
N VAL A 1191 21.10 56.85 0.97
CA VAL A 1191 21.62 57.10 2.32
C VAL A 1191 22.90 56.29 2.58
N MET A 1192 23.05 55.07 2.07
CA MET A 1192 24.28 54.28 2.20
C MET A 1192 25.43 54.84 1.34
N LEU A 1193 25.12 55.29 0.12
CA LEU A 1193 26.10 55.95 -0.75
C LEU A 1193 26.45 57.37 -0.26
N GLY A 1194 25.53 58.08 0.40
CA GLY A 1194 25.79 59.37 1.05
C GLY A 1194 26.69 59.25 2.29
N VAL A 1195 26.53 58.18 3.07
CA VAL A 1195 27.38 57.90 4.24
C VAL A 1195 28.76 57.36 3.84
N LEU A 1196 28.85 56.52 2.81
CA LEU A 1196 30.13 56.08 2.23
C LEU A 1196 30.86 57.21 1.47
N GLY A 1197 30.13 58.06 0.74
CA GLY A 1197 30.68 59.24 0.06
C GLY A 1197 31.19 60.32 1.03
N GLY A 1198 30.50 60.51 2.16
CA GLY A 1198 30.97 61.36 3.26
C GLY A 1198 32.21 60.82 3.96
N GLY A 1199 32.30 59.51 4.17
CA GLY A 1199 33.47 58.84 4.76
C GLY A 1199 34.71 58.91 3.88
N VAL A 1200 34.56 58.78 2.55
CA VAL A 1200 35.66 58.89 1.58
C VAL A 1200 36.16 60.33 1.45
N ALA A 1201 35.30 61.35 1.55
CA ALA A 1201 35.73 62.76 1.52
C ALA A 1201 36.55 63.16 2.76
N VAL A 1202 36.21 62.64 3.95
CA VAL A 1202 36.97 62.86 5.19
C VAL A 1202 38.30 62.08 5.18
N ALA A 1203 38.30 60.85 4.67
CA ALA A 1203 39.52 60.06 4.48
C ALA A 1203 40.46 60.67 3.43
N PHE A 1204 39.92 61.21 2.33
CA PHE A 1204 40.71 61.89 1.28
C PHE A 1204 41.21 63.27 1.72
N GLY A 1205 40.43 64.00 2.52
CA GLY A 1205 40.86 65.24 3.18
C GLY A 1205 41.97 65.01 4.22
N GLY A 1206 41.87 63.95 5.02
CA GLY A 1206 42.92 63.51 5.95
C GLY A 1206 44.17 63.00 5.24
N TYR A 1207 44.00 62.26 4.13
CA TYR A 1207 45.09 61.79 3.27
C TYR A 1207 45.84 62.95 2.58
N LEU A 1208 45.14 63.97 2.08
CA LEU A 1208 45.76 65.17 1.49
C LEU A 1208 46.48 66.03 2.53
N TYR A 1209 45.98 66.09 3.77
CA TYR A 1209 46.66 66.74 4.88
C TYR A 1209 47.97 66.03 5.27
N LEU A 1210 47.96 64.69 5.30
CA LEU A 1210 49.15 63.87 5.57
C LEU A 1210 50.16 63.89 4.41
N LYS A 1211 49.69 63.97 3.16
CA LYS A 1211 50.53 64.04 1.95
C LYS A 1211 51.29 65.37 1.80
N ARG A 1212 50.92 66.42 2.56
CA ARG A 1212 51.66 67.69 2.61
C ARG A 1212 52.90 67.64 3.52
N ARG A 1213 53.11 66.56 4.28
CA ARG A 1213 54.14 66.51 5.33
C ARG A 1213 55.23 65.44 5.15
N SER A 1214 55.16 64.52 4.18
CA SER A 1214 56.24 63.57 3.92
C SER A 1214 56.68 63.60 2.45
N GLY A 1215 57.79 64.29 2.20
CA GLY A 1215 58.47 64.20 0.92
C GLY A 1215 59.16 62.84 0.76
N SER A 1216 58.76 62.04 -0.24
CA SER A 1216 59.67 61.33 -1.14
C SER A 1216 58.92 60.47 -2.18
N ARG A 1217 59.67 60.16 -3.25
CA ARG A 1217 59.31 59.87 -4.66
C ARG A 1217 58.49 58.62 -5.00
N ILE A 1218 57.94 58.74 -6.22
CA ILE A 1218 57.18 57.84 -7.10
C ILE A 1218 58.00 56.67 -7.69
N LEU A 1219 57.34 55.52 -7.97
CA LEU A 1219 57.48 54.60 -9.15
C LEU A 1219 56.39 53.50 -9.04
N ARG A 1220 55.28 53.52 -9.81
CA ARG A 1220 54.99 53.07 -11.20
C ARG A 1220 54.84 51.53 -11.39
N ASN A 1221 53.62 51.12 -11.76
CA ASN A 1221 53.09 49.93 -12.48
C ASN A 1221 53.95 48.66 -12.63
N ASP A 1222 53.34 47.48 -12.43
CA ASP A 1222 52.68 46.75 -13.53
C ASP A 1222 51.80 45.57 -13.07
N SER A 1223 50.88 45.19 -13.96
CA SER A 1223 49.85 44.15 -13.88
C SER A 1223 50.37 42.72 -13.94
N SER A 1224 49.76 41.78 -13.20
CA SER A 1224 49.70 40.36 -13.61
C SER A 1224 48.44 39.65 -13.11
N LYS A 1225 47.86 38.85 -14.01
CA LYS A 1225 46.62 38.08 -13.92
C LYS A 1225 46.63 37.06 -12.76
N MET A 1226 45.52 37.00 -12.02
CA MET A 1226 45.27 36.07 -10.91
C MET A 1226 44.91 34.67 -11.44
N THR A 1227 45.38 33.61 -10.79
CA THR A 1227 45.33 32.23 -11.32
C THR A 1227 44.07 31.47 -10.90
N LYS A 1228 43.66 30.44 -11.68
CA LYS A 1228 42.46 29.62 -11.47
C LYS A 1228 42.35 29.02 -10.04
N ARG A 1229 43.50 28.76 -9.40
CA ARG A 1229 43.61 28.29 -8.00
C ARG A 1229 43.22 29.34 -6.93
N GLU A 1230 43.28 30.63 -7.26
CA GLU A 1230 42.81 31.71 -6.37
C GLU A 1230 41.29 31.95 -6.52
N ARG A 1231 40.69 31.55 -7.66
CA ARG A 1231 39.24 31.61 -7.87
C ARG A 1231 38.50 30.51 -7.08
N GLU A 1232 39.03 29.27 -7.12
CA GLU A 1232 38.50 28.13 -6.35
C GLU A 1232 38.64 28.28 -4.82
N ARG A 1233 39.59 29.12 -4.36
CA ARG A 1233 39.78 29.43 -2.94
C ARG A 1233 38.84 30.53 -2.44
N GLN A 1234 38.29 31.34 -3.35
CA GLN A 1234 37.27 32.35 -3.05
C GLN A 1234 35.88 31.70 -3.01
N GLU A 1235 35.56 30.82 -3.97
CA GLU A 1235 34.29 30.06 -3.98
C GLU A 1235 34.08 29.18 -2.74
N LYS A 1236 35.16 28.56 -2.21
CA LYS A 1236 35.10 27.79 -0.95
C LYS A 1236 34.96 28.64 0.32
N LYS A 1237 35.15 29.96 0.23
CA LYS A 1237 34.95 30.89 1.36
C LYS A 1237 33.55 31.52 1.34
N ASP A 1238 32.90 31.57 0.19
CA ASP A 1238 31.57 32.17 0.02
C ASP A 1238 30.42 31.15 0.18
N THR A 1239 30.72 29.85 0.26
CA THR A 1239 29.74 28.76 0.48
C THR A 1239 29.60 28.29 1.94
N LYS A 1240 30.17 29.02 2.90
CA LYS A 1240 29.97 28.75 4.34
C LYS A 1240 29.50 30.00 5.08
N VAL A 1241 28.23 30.35 4.91
CA VAL A 1241 27.47 31.14 5.87
C VAL A 1241 26.08 30.51 6.00
N ASP A 1242 25.77 30.13 7.23
CA ASP A 1242 24.63 29.33 7.68
C ASP A 1242 23.36 30.19 7.83
N PRO A 1243 22.25 29.89 7.14
CA PRO A 1243 20.99 30.61 7.29
C PRO A 1243 20.24 30.31 8.59
N LYS A 1244 20.65 29.31 9.39
CA LYS A 1244 19.98 28.96 10.66
C LYS A 1244 20.26 29.91 11.81
N GLU A 1245 21.03 30.98 11.61
CA GLU A 1245 21.30 31.97 12.66
C GLU A 1245 20.39 33.22 12.59
N TYR A 1246 19.34 33.24 11.75
CA TYR A 1246 18.49 34.44 11.57
C TYR A 1246 16.97 34.30 11.77
N PHE A 1247 16.44 33.10 12.03
CA PHE A 1247 15.01 32.93 12.35
C PHE A 1247 14.85 32.38 13.77
N GLY A 1248 14.79 33.31 14.72
CA GLY A 1248 14.04 33.13 15.95
C GLY A 1248 12.61 33.62 15.75
N VAL A 1249 11.86 32.93 14.88
CA VAL A 1249 10.39 32.80 14.85
C VAL A 1249 10.10 31.46 14.18
#